data_AF-A0A9D4UU40-F1
#
_entry.id   AF-A0A9D4UU40-F1
#
_cell.length_a   1.000
_cell.length_b   1.000
_cell.length_c   1.000
_cell.angle_alpha   90.00
_cell.angle_beta   90.00
_cell.angle_gamma   90.00
#
_symmetry.space_group_name_H-M   'P 1'
#
loop_
_entity.id
_entity.type
_entity.pdbx_description
1 polymer ?
#
loop_
_entity_poly.entity_id
_entity_poly.type
_entity_poly.pdbx_seq_one_letter_code
_entity_poly.pdbx_strand_id
1 'polypeptide(L)'
;MLPHYHQSIHATSRSCHNIHVGSRVKRKLPLETLYVEINDSSSGWHAIQEMVVRGAPAIAIAAALSLAVEVVNLGTKPTDMHGALQYIHQRLDYLVSSRPTAVNLSDAALKLKERANNAALTASGADDIYTAYVDAAEAMLASDVMSNKAIGDFGASLILSHCKRKENVRILTHCNTGSLATAAYGTALGVIRSLNFQGKLETVYCTETRPFNQGSRLTAYELVYEKIPTVLIADSAAAALQNAGKVDAVVVGADRIASNGDTANKIGTYNLALAALHHGIPFYVAAPLTSIDSTLSSGDSIIIEERSAKELTHSHGGQGLQVAASGVHVWNPAFDVTPAKLITAIITDKGIIAKKEDPAAFDIPAFLKDHSELSSKESMSHETSEALSNGCKQDEDTPETKDNFYVLNTTSVVDYIMKHSSLASRLGGIESNWKVVEVGDGNLNFVYIIEGPCGSFVLKQSVPYVRCVGESWQLNSDRSYFEAIALKKQGTLCPQHVPDLYHFDRHMSIIIMQYLEPPHIILRKGLIKGIIYPCLGDHMSEYMAKTLFYTSLLAISTTTHRSAVAEFCGNVELCRLTEQVIFTEPYMEATNNRWTAPQLDEDVKALRNDKVLKLEVAELKAMFCERSQALIHGDLHSGSVMATVSSTKVIDPEFAFYGPIGFDVGAFLGNLLLAYFSQDGHADKQNDRQGYKRWILATIEETWSKFTQKFLSLWTENWESSGDAYPAGIYRSPTERTLAQEHYMNGILQDTLGFASAKMIRRIVGIAHVEDFEAISNPDLRAGCERRALNAAKKLMKARKSVSSIKEAFELISSELY
;
A
#
# COMPACT_ATOMS: atom_id res chain seq x y z
N MET A 1 11.32 -1.20 12.21
CA MET A 1 10.34 -0.67 11.24
C MET A 1 11.09 0.22 10.24
N LEU A 2 11.57 -0.31 9.10
CA LEU A 2 12.11 0.54 8.03
C LEU A 2 10.95 1.38 7.46
N PRO A 3 11.07 2.71 7.33
CA PRO A 3 10.01 3.56 6.79
C PRO A 3 9.60 3.11 5.37
N HIS A 4 8.34 3.35 4.99
CA HIS A 4 7.86 3.14 3.62
C HIS A 4 8.68 4.03 2.66
N TYR A 5 9.58 3.42 1.90
CA TYR A 5 10.31 4.11 0.83
C TYR A 5 9.42 4.22 -0.40
N HIS A 6 9.52 5.31 -1.16
CA HIS A 6 8.90 5.36 -2.48
C HIS A 6 9.42 4.17 -3.30
N GLN A 7 8.61 3.46 -4.08
CA GLN A 7 9.09 2.40 -4.98
C GLN A 7 8.77 2.82 -6.42
N SER A 8 9.74 2.72 -7.33
CA SER A 8 9.58 3.28 -8.68
C SER A 8 9.11 2.26 -9.72
N ILE A 9 9.30 0.97 -9.43
CA ILE A 9 8.86 -0.14 -10.27
C ILE A 9 8.03 -1.08 -9.38
N HIS A 10 6.75 -1.27 -9.74
CA HIS A 10 5.85 -2.23 -9.11
C HIS A 10 5.47 -3.31 -10.13
N ALA A 11 5.75 -4.57 -9.82
CA ALA A 11 5.18 -5.71 -10.54
C ALA A 11 3.90 -6.15 -9.80
N THR A 12 2.78 -6.32 -10.51
CA THR A 12 1.45 -6.53 -9.88
C THR A 12 1.07 -7.99 -9.62
N SER A 13 1.97 -8.96 -9.83
CA SER A 13 1.73 -10.39 -9.54
C SER A 13 3.04 -11.19 -9.51
N ARG A 14 3.04 -12.41 -8.92
CA ARG A 14 4.10 -13.45 -9.02
C ARG A 14 4.26 -14.04 -10.44
N SER A 15 3.69 -13.38 -11.44
CA SER A 15 3.59 -13.88 -12.80
C SER A 15 3.62 -12.73 -13.80
N CYS A 16 4.23 -11.58 -13.45
CA CYS A 16 4.41 -10.42 -14.34
C CYS A 16 3.19 -10.05 -15.21
N HIS A 17 1.96 -10.01 -14.71
CA HIS A 17 0.80 -9.65 -15.56
C HIS A 17 0.76 -8.18 -15.97
N ASN A 18 1.42 -7.26 -15.26
CA ASN A 18 1.61 -5.84 -15.62
C ASN A 18 2.71 -5.25 -14.74
N ILE A 19 3.44 -4.26 -15.24
CA ILE A 19 4.35 -3.44 -14.42
C ILE A 19 3.87 -2.01 -14.43
N HIS A 20 3.74 -1.43 -13.24
CA HIS A 20 3.61 0.00 -13.08
C HIS A 20 5.00 0.56 -12.87
N VAL A 21 5.47 1.35 -13.82
CA VAL A 21 6.63 2.19 -13.59
C VAL A 21 6.11 3.57 -13.20
N GLY A 22 6.59 4.15 -12.10
CA GLY A 22 6.26 5.50 -11.66
C GLY A 22 6.77 6.51 -12.69
N SER A 23 5.99 6.80 -13.73
CA SER A 23 6.62 7.18 -14.99
C SER A 23 5.83 8.12 -15.91
N ARG A 24 4.97 8.99 -15.35
CA ARG A 24 4.71 10.29 -16.01
C ARG A 24 5.25 11.49 -15.28
N VAL A 25 6.10 11.29 -14.25
CA VAL A 25 6.46 12.42 -13.39
C VAL A 25 7.92 12.56 -12.97
N LYS A 26 8.90 11.94 -13.64
CA LYS A 26 10.27 12.54 -13.58
C LYS A 26 10.36 13.91 -14.27
N ARG A 27 9.29 14.39 -14.92
CA ARG A 27 9.15 15.77 -15.45
C ARG A 27 8.33 16.70 -14.56
N LYS A 28 7.16 16.27 -14.07
CA LYS A 28 6.30 17.09 -13.20
C LYS A 28 6.62 16.96 -11.69
N LEU A 29 7.50 16.05 -11.26
CA LEU A 29 7.94 16.00 -9.87
C LEU A 29 8.70 17.30 -9.61
N PRO A 30 8.48 17.96 -8.46
CA PRO A 30 7.82 17.43 -7.27
C PRO A 30 6.30 17.67 -7.16
N LEU A 31 5.64 18.21 -8.19
CA LEU A 31 4.29 18.75 -8.10
C LEU A 31 3.16 17.72 -8.30
N GLU A 32 3.42 16.63 -9.01
CA GLU A 32 2.43 15.61 -9.33
C GLU A 32 3.07 14.23 -9.19
N THR A 33 2.32 13.15 -9.00
CA THR A 33 2.85 11.77 -8.99
C THR A 33 1.92 10.90 -9.82
N LEU A 34 2.43 10.32 -10.91
CA LEU A 34 1.68 9.48 -11.84
C LEU A 34 2.49 8.23 -12.15
N TYR A 35 1.81 7.09 -12.11
CA TYR A 35 2.31 5.81 -12.57
C TYR A 35 1.86 5.59 -14.01
N VAL A 36 2.73 4.99 -14.82
CA VAL A 36 2.43 4.58 -16.19
C VAL A 36 2.53 3.07 -16.25
N GLU A 37 1.53 2.49 -16.87
CA GLU A 37 1.47 1.06 -17.12
C GLU A 37 2.39 0.70 -18.29
N ILE A 38 3.28 -0.26 -18.04
CA ILE A 38 4.15 -0.88 -19.03
C ILE A 38 3.62 -2.30 -19.22
N ASN A 39 3.00 -2.50 -20.38
CA ASN A 39 2.25 -3.72 -20.71
C ASN A 39 3.00 -4.61 -21.69
N ASP A 40 4.09 -4.12 -22.29
CA ASP A 40 4.89 -4.83 -23.29
C ASP A 40 6.29 -4.21 -23.47
N SER A 41 7.14 -4.86 -24.26
CA SER A 41 8.50 -4.38 -24.58
C SER A 41 8.48 -3.07 -25.37
N SER A 42 7.40 -2.77 -26.10
CA SER A 42 7.29 -1.53 -26.88
C SER A 42 7.09 -0.31 -25.97
N SER A 43 6.17 -0.40 -25.03
CA SER A 43 5.95 0.58 -23.96
C SER A 43 7.18 0.68 -23.05
N GLY A 44 7.84 -0.44 -22.73
CA GLY A 44 9.12 -0.46 -22.02
C GLY A 44 10.23 0.30 -22.76
N TRP A 45 10.37 0.06 -24.07
CA TRP A 45 11.32 0.76 -24.93
C TRP A 45 11.10 2.27 -24.93
N HIS A 46 9.85 2.71 -25.14
CA HIS A 46 9.49 4.13 -25.13
C HIS A 46 9.75 4.76 -23.76
N ALA A 47 9.42 4.06 -22.68
CA ALA A 47 9.64 4.54 -21.33
C ALA A 47 11.15 4.73 -21.01
N ILE A 48 12.02 3.89 -21.57
CA ILE A 48 13.47 4.05 -21.40
C ILE A 48 14.00 5.18 -22.29
N GLN A 49 13.57 5.23 -23.55
CA GLN A 49 14.03 6.22 -24.54
C GLN A 49 13.62 7.65 -24.16
N GLU A 50 12.38 7.86 -23.72
CA GLU A 50 11.86 9.18 -23.32
C GLU A 50 12.38 9.63 -21.95
N MET A 51 13.22 8.79 -21.33
CA MET A 51 13.75 8.94 -19.98
C MET A 51 12.62 9.09 -18.97
N VAL A 52 11.62 8.24 -19.13
CA VAL A 52 10.50 8.12 -18.22
C VAL A 52 10.94 7.23 -17.04
N VAL A 53 11.67 6.14 -17.32
CA VAL A 53 12.51 5.41 -16.36
C VAL A 53 13.95 5.92 -16.45
N ARG A 54 14.64 6.08 -15.32
CA ARG A 54 16.05 6.54 -15.30
C ARG A 54 16.79 5.96 -14.11
N GLY A 55 18.10 5.86 -14.23
CA GLY A 55 18.97 5.19 -13.28
C GLY A 55 19.39 3.85 -13.87
N ALA A 56 20.69 3.57 -13.82
CA ALA A 56 21.31 2.41 -14.46
C ALA A 56 20.61 1.08 -14.11
N PRO A 57 20.31 0.79 -12.83
CA PRO A 57 19.59 -0.43 -12.46
C PRO A 57 18.12 -0.41 -12.90
N ALA A 58 17.42 0.72 -12.69
CA ALA A 58 15.99 0.83 -12.99
C ALA A 58 15.67 0.62 -14.49
N ILE A 59 16.50 1.13 -15.40
CA ILE A 59 16.26 0.93 -16.85
C ILE A 59 16.44 -0.53 -17.27
N ALA A 60 17.39 -1.25 -16.66
CA ALA A 60 17.63 -2.66 -16.97
C ALA A 60 16.48 -3.54 -16.46
N ILE A 61 16.01 -3.28 -15.24
CA ILE A 61 14.89 -3.99 -14.62
C ILE A 61 13.59 -3.70 -15.35
N ALA A 62 13.33 -2.43 -15.71
CA ALA A 62 12.14 -2.06 -16.49
C ALA A 62 12.13 -2.74 -17.86
N ALA A 63 13.28 -2.84 -18.54
CA ALA A 63 13.41 -3.59 -19.79
C ALA A 63 13.10 -5.08 -19.59
N ALA A 64 13.79 -5.73 -18.65
CA ALA A 64 13.64 -7.15 -18.36
C ALA A 64 12.20 -7.53 -18.05
N LEU A 65 11.57 -6.79 -17.13
CA LEU A 65 10.20 -7.04 -16.73
C LEU A 65 9.22 -6.70 -17.87
N SER A 66 9.44 -5.65 -18.68
CA SER A 66 8.51 -5.31 -19.78
C SER A 66 8.33 -6.45 -20.80
N LEU A 67 9.41 -7.19 -21.08
CA LEU A 67 9.33 -8.40 -21.88
C LEU A 67 8.71 -9.57 -21.10
N ALA A 68 8.92 -9.66 -19.77
CA ALA A 68 8.27 -10.67 -18.93
C ALA A 68 6.74 -10.52 -18.98
N VAL A 69 6.24 -9.28 -18.89
CA VAL A 69 4.81 -8.97 -19.06
C VAL A 69 4.31 -9.35 -20.45
N GLU A 70 5.09 -9.00 -21.48
CA GLU A 70 4.73 -9.32 -22.86
C GLU A 70 4.57 -10.83 -23.07
N VAL A 71 5.49 -11.66 -22.56
CA VAL A 71 5.43 -13.13 -22.75
C VAL A 71 4.35 -13.81 -21.90
N VAL A 72 3.93 -13.21 -20.79
CA VAL A 72 2.81 -13.69 -19.96
C VAL A 72 1.47 -13.34 -20.61
N ASN A 73 1.32 -12.11 -21.09
CA ASN A 73 0.03 -11.57 -21.54
C ASN A 73 -0.29 -11.84 -23.01
N LEU A 74 0.70 -12.16 -23.86
CA LEU A 74 0.44 -12.42 -25.28
C LEU A 74 -0.38 -13.70 -25.47
N GLY A 75 -1.57 -13.55 -26.08
CA GLY A 75 -2.37 -14.68 -26.54
C GLY A 75 -1.78 -15.44 -27.73
N THR A 76 -0.74 -14.89 -28.39
CA THR A 76 0.01 -15.56 -29.46
C THR A 76 1.51 -15.30 -29.29
N LYS A 77 2.23 -16.32 -28.81
CA LYS A 77 3.71 -16.38 -28.74
C LYS A 77 4.19 -17.65 -29.46
N PRO A 78 5.43 -17.68 -29.99
CA PRO A 78 5.99 -18.90 -30.55
C PRO A 78 5.91 -20.08 -29.58
N THR A 79 5.41 -21.22 -30.05
CA THR A 79 5.20 -22.42 -29.20
C THR A 79 6.31 -23.46 -29.35
N ASP A 80 7.22 -23.26 -30.30
CA ASP A 80 8.42 -24.07 -30.46
C ASP A 80 9.63 -23.41 -29.76
N MET A 81 10.58 -24.25 -29.30
CA MET A 81 11.73 -23.78 -28.50
C MET A 81 12.64 -22.81 -29.26
N HIS A 82 12.83 -23.02 -30.57
CA HIS A 82 13.68 -22.15 -31.39
C HIS A 82 13.04 -20.76 -31.55
N GLY A 83 11.74 -20.73 -31.85
CA GLY A 83 10.94 -19.52 -31.90
C GLY A 83 10.94 -18.76 -30.58
N ALA A 84 10.84 -19.45 -29.44
CA ALA A 84 10.87 -18.81 -28.12
C ALA A 84 12.20 -18.11 -27.83
N LEU A 85 13.34 -18.79 -28.06
CA LEU A 85 14.67 -18.20 -27.91
C LEU A 85 14.87 -17.00 -28.84
N GLN A 86 14.53 -17.17 -30.12
CA GLN A 86 14.67 -16.10 -31.12
C GLN A 86 13.84 -14.88 -30.72
N TYR A 87 12.62 -15.10 -30.21
CA TYR A 87 11.73 -14.04 -29.74
C TYR A 87 12.34 -13.25 -28.58
N ILE A 88 12.80 -13.94 -27.54
CA ILE A 88 13.43 -13.31 -26.36
C ILE A 88 14.66 -12.50 -26.80
N HIS A 89 15.52 -13.08 -27.64
CA HIS A 89 16.73 -12.39 -28.12
C HIS A 89 16.39 -11.10 -28.88
N GLN A 90 15.46 -11.17 -29.84
CA GLN A 90 15.06 -10.02 -30.65
C GLN A 90 14.44 -8.91 -29.79
N ARG A 91 13.61 -9.26 -28.82
CA ARG A 91 12.97 -8.27 -27.93
C ARG A 91 13.97 -7.61 -26.98
N LEU A 92 14.93 -8.38 -26.46
CA LEU A 92 16.03 -7.82 -25.66
C LEU A 92 16.92 -6.88 -26.50
N ASP A 93 17.27 -7.25 -27.74
CA ASP A 93 18.01 -6.38 -28.65
C ASP A 93 17.25 -5.10 -28.99
N TYR A 94 15.94 -5.23 -29.21
CA TYR A 94 15.06 -4.09 -29.39
C TYR A 94 15.10 -3.17 -28.15
N LEU A 95 14.90 -3.70 -26.94
CA LEU A 95 14.96 -2.92 -25.70
C LEU A 95 16.30 -2.21 -25.50
N VAL A 96 17.42 -2.88 -25.78
CA VAL A 96 18.78 -2.29 -25.72
C VAL A 96 18.91 -1.09 -26.67
N SER A 97 18.29 -1.15 -27.85
CA SER A 97 18.34 -0.06 -28.84
C SER A 97 17.70 1.25 -28.35
N SER A 98 16.88 1.22 -27.28
CA SER A 98 16.28 2.43 -26.70
C SER A 98 17.33 3.42 -26.21
N ARG A 99 18.46 2.92 -25.69
CA ARG A 99 19.62 3.70 -25.21
C ARG A 99 20.91 2.88 -25.37
N PRO A 100 21.53 2.83 -26.56
CA PRO A 100 22.69 1.96 -26.83
C PRO A 100 23.92 2.23 -25.96
N THR A 101 24.05 3.41 -25.37
CA THR A 101 25.15 3.77 -24.46
C THR A 101 24.94 3.31 -23.02
N ALA A 102 23.75 2.77 -22.69
CA ALA A 102 23.44 2.23 -21.37
C ALA A 102 24.00 0.80 -21.23
N VAL A 103 25.26 0.70 -20.79
CA VAL A 103 25.96 -0.58 -20.66
C VAL A 103 25.25 -1.54 -19.70
N ASN A 104 24.73 -1.05 -18.56
CA ASN A 104 23.95 -1.89 -17.63
C ASN A 104 22.72 -2.55 -18.27
N LEU A 105 22.07 -1.88 -19.22
CA LEU A 105 20.95 -2.45 -19.97
C LEU A 105 21.43 -3.55 -20.94
N SER A 106 22.57 -3.32 -21.59
CA SER A 106 23.18 -4.28 -22.52
C SER A 106 23.66 -5.53 -21.78
N ASP A 107 24.31 -5.37 -20.64
CA ASP A 107 24.82 -6.48 -19.81
C ASP A 107 23.68 -7.31 -19.22
N ALA A 108 22.62 -6.65 -18.74
CA ALA A 108 21.43 -7.34 -18.26
C ALA A 108 20.76 -8.15 -19.37
N ALA A 109 20.62 -7.57 -20.57
CA ALA A 109 20.10 -8.27 -21.73
C ALA A 109 20.95 -9.49 -22.08
N LEU A 110 22.29 -9.37 -22.06
CA LEU A 110 23.20 -10.49 -22.34
C LEU A 110 23.02 -11.63 -21.32
N LYS A 111 22.98 -11.32 -20.02
CA LYS A 111 22.76 -12.31 -18.95
C LYS A 111 21.39 -13.00 -19.08
N LEU A 112 20.34 -12.26 -19.44
CA LEU A 112 19.01 -12.84 -19.67
C LEU A 112 18.98 -13.76 -20.90
N LYS A 113 19.67 -13.38 -21.98
CA LYS A 113 19.87 -14.27 -23.14
C LYS A 113 20.59 -15.55 -22.72
N GLU A 114 21.68 -15.46 -21.96
CA GLU A 114 22.38 -16.65 -21.46
C GLU A 114 21.49 -17.54 -20.60
N ARG A 115 20.66 -16.98 -19.72
CA ARG A 115 19.68 -17.73 -18.93
C ARG A 115 18.66 -18.47 -19.81
N ALA A 116 18.11 -17.78 -20.81
CA ALA A 116 17.18 -18.41 -21.75
C ALA A 116 17.85 -19.53 -22.56
N ASN A 117 19.08 -19.32 -23.05
CA ASN A 117 19.85 -20.34 -23.78
C ASN A 117 20.16 -21.57 -22.92
N ASN A 118 20.56 -21.36 -21.66
CA ASN A 118 20.83 -22.47 -20.73
C ASN A 118 19.56 -23.26 -20.40
N ALA A 119 18.42 -22.58 -20.21
CA ALA A 119 17.14 -23.24 -19.97
C ALA A 119 16.73 -24.13 -21.16
N ALA A 120 17.00 -23.69 -22.39
CA ALA A 120 16.70 -24.45 -23.59
C ALA A 120 17.49 -25.78 -23.72
N LEU A 121 18.62 -25.93 -23.01
CA LEU A 121 19.39 -27.19 -22.99
C LEU A 121 18.66 -28.31 -22.22
N THR A 122 17.78 -27.95 -21.28
CA THR A 122 17.07 -28.89 -20.39
C THR A 122 15.55 -28.79 -20.49
N ALA A 123 15.03 -27.91 -21.35
CA ALA A 123 13.60 -27.65 -21.52
C ALA A 123 12.87 -28.82 -22.19
N SER A 124 11.62 -29.05 -21.75
CA SER A 124 10.68 -29.98 -22.39
C SER A 124 9.77 -29.26 -23.41
N GLY A 125 9.71 -27.93 -23.39
CA GLY A 125 8.97 -27.11 -24.35
C GLY A 125 9.28 -25.62 -24.27
N ALA A 126 8.67 -24.82 -25.16
CA ALA A 126 8.86 -23.37 -25.21
C ALA A 126 8.47 -22.64 -23.91
N ASP A 127 7.44 -23.13 -23.22
CA ASP A 127 6.96 -22.53 -21.97
C ASP A 127 8.02 -22.58 -20.86
N ASP A 128 8.84 -23.62 -20.79
CA ASP A 128 9.94 -23.70 -19.81
C ASP A 128 10.98 -22.58 -20.01
N ILE A 129 11.24 -22.20 -21.27
CA ILE A 129 12.17 -21.13 -21.63
C ILE A 129 11.58 -19.77 -21.24
N TYR A 130 10.27 -19.57 -21.48
CA TYR A 130 9.57 -18.36 -21.07
C TYR A 130 9.51 -18.23 -19.55
N THR A 131 9.20 -19.31 -18.83
CA THR A 131 9.20 -19.33 -17.36
C THR A 131 10.59 -19.02 -16.83
N ALA A 132 11.65 -19.66 -17.35
CA ALA A 132 13.02 -19.37 -16.93
C ALA A 132 13.44 -17.91 -17.17
N TYR A 133 12.97 -17.30 -18.27
CA TYR A 133 13.18 -15.88 -18.53
C TYR A 133 12.43 -14.99 -17.53
N VAL A 134 11.15 -15.27 -17.28
CA VAL A 134 10.30 -14.51 -16.33
C VAL A 134 10.90 -14.58 -14.92
N ASP A 135 11.25 -15.78 -14.46
CA ASP A 135 11.88 -16.00 -13.16
C ASP A 135 13.20 -15.23 -13.04
N ALA A 136 14.02 -15.23 -14.10
CA ALA A 136 15.27 -14.47 -14.12
C ALA A 136 15.03 -12.94 -14.07
N ALA A 137 14.00 -12.44 -14.77
CA ALA A 137 13.64 -11.02 -14.76
C ALA A 137 13.07 -10.57 -13.40
N GLU A 138 12.24 -11.39 -12.76
CA GLU A 138 11.72 -11.14 -11.40
C GLU A 138 12.85 -11.23 -10.35
N ALA A 139 13.76 -12.19 -10.49
CA ALA A 139 14.93 -12.31 -9.63
C ALA A 139 15.85 -11.08 -9.70
N MET A 140 15.98 -10.43 -10.87
CA MET A 140 16.72 -9.17 -10.98
C MET A 140 16.13 -8.06 -10.13
N LEU A 141 14.80 -7.94 -10.07
CA LEU A 141 14.11 -6.96 -9.22
C LEU A 141 14.42 -7.21 -7.75
N ALA A 142 14.25 -8.46 -7.29
CA ALA A 142 14.54 -8.84 -5.91
C ALA A 142 16.02 -8.64 -5.55
N SER A 143 16.92 -9.02 -6.44
CA SER A 143 18.37 -8.85 -6.26
C SER A 143 18.76 -7.38 -6.12
N ASP A 144 18.19 -6.48 -6.94
CA ASP A 144 18.49 -5.05 -6.84
C ASP A 144 18.09 -4.46 -5.48
N VAL A 145 16.90 -4.84 -4.97
CA VAL A 145 16.45 -4.41 -3.64
C VAL A 145 17.39 -4.90 -2.53
N MET A 146 17.83 -6.15 -2.60
CA MET A 146 18.78 -6.72 -1.64
C MET A 146 20.15 -6.01 -1.73
N SER A 147 20.68 -5.82 -2.94
CA SER A 147 21.95 -5.14 -3.15
C SER A 147 21.92 -3.70 -2.64
N ASN A 148 20.86 -2.95 -2.90
CA ASN A 148 20.69 -1.57 -2.42
C ASN A 148 20.66 -1.48 -0.89
N LYS A 149 19.97 -2.42 -0.22
CA LYS A 149 19.97 -2.49 1.24
C LYS A 149 21.36 -2.80 1.81
N ALA A 150 22.05 -3.78 1.24
CA ALA A 150 23.41 -4.13 1.64
C ALA A 150 24.38 -2.94 1.49
N ILE A 151 24.33 -2.23 0.36
CA ILE A 151 25.09 -0.97 0.15
C ILE A 151 24.76 0.04 1.25
N GLY A 152 23.47 0.21 1.57
CA GLY A 152 23.01 1.12 2.61
C GLY A 152 23.61 0.81 3.97
N ASP A 153 23.56 -0.45 4.37
CA ASP A 153 24.03 -0.91 5.69
C ASP A 153 25.56 -0.86 5.79
N PHE A 154 26.29 -1.36 4.79
CA PHE A 154 27.76 -1.26 4.77
C PHE A 154 28.21 0.20 4.77
N GLY A 155 27.54 1.07 4.01
CA GLY A 155 27.86 2.49 3.96
C GLY A 155 27.60 3.21 5.28
N ALA A 156 26.48 2.91 5.94
CA ALA A 156 26.16 3.50 7.23
C ALA A 156 27.20 3.10 8.29
N SER A 157 27.53 1.80 8.38
CA SER A 157 28.56 1.30 9.29
C SER A 157 29.92 1.95 9.03
N LEU A 158 30.32 2.07 7.75
CA LEU A 158 31.58 2.69 7.37
C LEU A 158 31.67 4.16 7.81
N ILE A 159 30.64 4.94 7.52
CA ILE A 159 30.59 6.37 7.86
C ILE A 159 30.69 6.56 9.38
N LEU A 160 29.94 5.78 10.15
CA LEU A 160 29.95 5.85 11.62
C LEU A 160 31.30 5.43 12.21
N SER A 161 32.07 4.60 11.51
CA SER A 161 33.42 4.19 11.93
C SER A 161 34.49 5.26 11.62
N HIS A 162 34.36 6.00 10.51
CA HIS A 162 35.36 6.98 10.06
C HIS A 162 35.10 8.41 10.53
N CYS A 163 33.84 8.82 10.69
CA CYS A 163 33.50 10.17 11.10
C CYS A 163 33.79 10.38 12.59
N LYS A 164 34.34 11.55 12.94
CA LYS A 164 34.56 11.95 14.35
C LYS A 164 33.26 11.94 15.16
N ARG A 165 32.16 12.23 14.48
CA ARG A 165 30.81 12.25 15.01
C ARG A 165 30.14 10.90 14.70
N LYS A 166 29.73 10.18 15.74
CA LYS A 166 29.05 8.87 15.64
C LYS A 166 27.53 8.94 15.80
N GLU A 167 27.01 10.06 16.27
CA GLU A 167 25.58 10.35 16.41
C GLU A 167 25.30 11.66 15.71
N ASN A 168 24.11 11.84 15.14
CA ASN A 168 23.74 13.09 14.46
C ASN A 168 24.71 13.45 13.31
N VAL A 169 25.05 12.47 12.47
CA VAL A 169 25.90 12.72 11.28
C VAL A 169 25.18 13.57 10.24
N ARG A 170 25.92 14.42 9.55
CA ARG A 170 25.42 15.29 8.48
C ARG A 170 26.02 14.87 7.15
N ILE A 171 25.16 14.46 6.22
CA ILE A 171 25.59 13.87 4.95
C ILE A 171 25.33 14.84 3.80
N LEU A 172 26.32 15.04 2.92
CA LEU A 172 26.12 15.72 1.64
C LEU A 172 25.98 14.68 0.52
N THR A 173 24.97 14.84 -0.33
CA THR A 173 24.76 13.98 -1.51
C THR A 173 24.47 14.81 -2.76
N HIS A 174 24.65 14.17 -3.92
CA HIS A 174 24.55 14.77 -5.24
C HIS A 174 23.89 13.80 -6.21
N CYS A 175 23.16 14.31 -7.21
CA CYS A 175 22.31 13.53 -8.11
C CYS A 175 21.11 12.87 -7.39
N ASN A 176 20.44 11.95 -8.08
CA ASN A 176 19.40 11.08 -7.57
C ASN A 176 19.84 9.62 -7.63
N THR A 177 19.95 9.02 -6.46
CA THR A 177 20.39 7.63 -6.24
C THR A 177 19.39 6.87 -5.36
N GLY A 178 18.18 7.42 -5.24
CA GLY A 178 17.11 6.85 -4.45
C GLY A 178 16.38 5.74 -5.20
N SER A 179 15.20 5.39 -4.68
CA SER A 179 14.37 4.35 -5.27
C SER A 179 13.78 4.77 -6.60
N LEU A 180 13.74 6.08 -6.91
CA LEU A 180 13.42 6.54 -8.26
C LEU A 180 14.50 6.13 -9.27
N ALA A 181 15.74 5.92 -8.85
CA ALA A 181 16.86 5.54 -9.72
C ALA A 181 17.18 4.02 -9.71
N THR A 182 16.57 3.25 -8.82
CA THR A 182 16.74 1.80 -8.67
C THR A 182 15.38 1.09 -8.61
N ALA A 183 15.32 -0.22 -8.34
CA ALA A 183 14.04 -0.90 -8.09
C ALA A 183 13.36 -0.38 -6.82
N ALA A 184 14.14 -0.29 -5.74
CA ALA A 184 13.74 0.27 -4.45
C ALA A 184 14.98 0.64 -3.63
N TYR A 185 14.79 1.34 -2.50
CA TYR A 185 15.79 1.67 -1.48
C TYR A 185 17.00 2.55 -1.88
N GLY A 186 17.52 2.46 -3.10
CA GLY A 186 18.59 3.31 -3.62
C GLY A 186 20.01 2.95 -3.12
N THR A 187 21.04 3.56 -3.71
CA THR A 187 22.45 3.33 -3.36
C THR A 187 22.94 4.35 -2.32
N ALA A 188 23.42 5.53 -2.73
CA ALA A 188 23.85 6.57 -1.79
C ALA A 188 22.68 7.10 -0.94
N LEU A 189 21.49 7.21 -1.51
CA LEU A 189 20.28 7.49 -0.72
C LEU A 189 19.91 6.30 0.19
N GLY A 190 20.26 5.07 -0.18
CA GLY A 190 20.15 3.89 0.68
C GLY A 190 21.04 3.99 1.93
N VAL A 191 22.28 4.49 1.78
CA VAL A 191 23.17 4.77 2.92
C VAL A 191 22.55 5.80 3.86
N ILE A 192 22.01 6.88 3.31
CA ILE A 192 21.28 7.91 4.07
C ILE A 192 20.05 7.33 4.77
N ARG A 193 19.29 6.47 4.08
CA ARG A 193 18.11 5.78 4.63
C ARG A 193 18.48 4.85 5.78
N SER A 194 19.59 4.11 5.67
CA SER A 194 20.09 3.26 6.75
C SER A 194 20.55 4.09 7.96
N LEU A 195 21.30 5.18 7.75
CA LEU A 195 21.66 6.12 8.82
C LEU A 195 20.44 6.73 9.53
N ASN A 196 19.41 7.12 8.76
CA ASN A 196 18.17 7.65 9.30
C ASN A 196 17.41 6.59 10.10
N PHE A 197 17.29 5.37 9.55
CA PHE A 197 16.63 4.25 10.21
C PHE A 197 17.30 3.87 11.53
N GLN A 198 18.62 3.96 11.61
CA GLN A 198 19.40 3.75 12.83
C GLN A 198 19.32 4.93 13.83
N GLY A 199 18.61 6.02 13.49
CA GLY A 199 18.50 7.23 14.32
C GLY A 199 19.81 8.01 14.44
N LYS A 200 20.77 7.81 13.52
CA LYS A 200 22.12 8.40 13.57
C LYS A 200 22.26 9.66 12.70
N LEU A 201 21.27 9.97 11.87
CA LEU A 201 21.31 11.08 10.92
C LEU A 201 20.73 12.36 11.52
N GLU A 202 21.48 13.47 11.48
CA GLU A 202 20.97 14.80 11.86
C GLU A 202 20.25 15.48 10.69
N THR A 203 20.90 15.49 9.53
CA THR A 203 20.43 16.19 8.33
C THR A 203 21.17 15.71 7.09
N VAL A 204 20.44 15.70 5.98
CA VAL A 204 20.98 15.51 4.63
C VAL A 204 21.03 16.85 3.92
N TYR A 205 22.18 17.20 3.37
CA TYR A 205 22.29 18.24 2.36
C TYR A 205 22.25 17.57 0.99
N CYS A 206 21.27 17.95 0.15
CA CYS A 206 21.26 17.53 -1.25
C CYS A 206 21.48 18.76 -2.12
N THR A 207 22.34 18.64 -3.13
CA THR A 207 22.52 19.75 -4.09
C THR A 207 21.41 19.73 -5.14
N GLU A 208 21.10 20.86 -5.75
CA GLU A 208 20.06 20.94 -6.80
C GLU A 208 20.40 20.08 -8.03
N THR A 209 21.68 19.84 -8.30
CA THR A 209 22.20 19.03 -9.40
C THR A 209 21.84 19.62 -10.78
N ARG A 210 22.23 20.86 -11.00
CA ARG A 210 22.16 21.54 -12.31
C ARG A 210 23.18 20.85 -13.24
N PRO A 211 22.92 20.69 -14.56
CA PRO A 211 21.87 21.33 -15.40
C PRO A 211 20.44 20.80 -15.25
N PHE A 212 20.26 19.50 -15.07
CA PHE A 212 18.92 18.89 -15.15
C PHE A 212 18.07 19.03 -13.86
N ASN A 213 18.67 19.53 -12.79
CA ASN A 213 18.07 19.76 -11.48
C ASN A 213 17.52 18.47 -10.82
N GLN A 214 18.27 17.37 -10.91
CA GLN A 214 17.81 16.08 -10.39
C GLN A 214 17.69 16.06 -8.87
N GLY A 215 18.62 16.71 -8.16
CA GLY A 215 18.62 16.68 -6.71
C GLY A 215 17.48 17.50 -6.12
N SER A 216 17.15 18.66 -6.70
CA SER A 216 15.99 19.46 -6.25
C SER A 216 14.65 18.83 -6.62
N ARG A 217 14.57 18.10 -7.73
CA ARG A 217 13.29 17.55 -8.23
C ARG A 217 12.98 16.14 -7.73
N LEU A 218 14.00 15.29 -7.61
CA LEU A 218 13.85 13.86 -7.31
C LEU A 218 14.37 13.53 -5.92
N THR A 219 15.62 13.90 -5.61
CA THR A 219 16.23 13.57 -4.32
C THR A 219 15.54 14.27 -3.16
N ALA A 220 15.33 15.58 -3.27
CA ALA A 220 14.58 16.34 -2.27
C ALA A 220 13.14 15.83 -2.14
N TYR A 221 12.51 15.42 -3.24
CA TYR A 221 11.17 14.82 -3.20
C TYR A 221 11.15 13.52 -2.39
N GLU A 222 12.06 12.58 -2.67
CA GLU A 222 12.13 11.31 -1.92
C GLU A 222 12.42 11.53 -0.44
N LEU A 223 13.38 12.41 -0.11
CA LEU A 223 13.73 12.69 1.27
C LEU A 223 12.60 13.38 2.04
N VAL A 224 11.87 14.31 1.41
CA VAL A 224 10.69 14.96 2.01
C VAL A 224 9.54 13.97 2.18
N TYR A 225 9.29 13.13 1.16
CA TYR A 225 8.26 12.09 1.20
C TYR A 225 8.48 11.14 2.38
N GLU A 226 9.74 10.77 2.64
CA GLU A 226 10.14 9.85 3.70
C GLU A 226 10.38 10.55 5.05
N LYS A 227 10.15 11.87 5.14
CA LYS A 227 10.35 12.69 6.33
C LYS A 227 11.79 12.63 6.87
N ILE A 228 12.77 12.49 5.98
CA ILE A 228 14.19 12.55 6.33
C ILE A 228 14.62 14.04 6.42
N PRO A 229 15.20 14.51 7.55
CA PRO A 229 15.61 15.90 7.69
C PRO A 229 16.57 16.33 6.57
N THR A 230 16.15 17.31 5.76
CA THR A 230 16.84 17.64 4.52
C THR A 230 16.93 19.13 4.27
N VAL A 231 18.07 19.56 3.72
CA VAL A 231 18.32 20.93 3.25
C VAL A 231 18.76 20.87 1.79
N LEU A 232 18.06 21.60 0.92
CA LEU A 232 18.42 21.75 -0.49
C LEU A 232 19.42 22.91 -0.64
N ILE A 233 20.51 22.69 -1.39
CA ILE A 233 21.52 23.73 -1.68
C ILE A 233 21.79 23.86 -3.19
N ALA A 234 22.21 25.03 -3.63
CA ALA A 234 22.78 25.17 -4.98
C ALA A 234 24.12 24.41 -5.07
N ASP A 235 24.48 23.90 -6.26
CA ASP A 235 25.73 23.15 -6.45
C ASP A 235 26.96 24.00 -6.07
N SER A 236 26.91 25.31 -6.34
CA SER A 236 27.97 26.27 -6.00
C SER A 236 28.10 26.58 -4.50
N ALA A 237 27.10 26.23 -3.69
CA ALA A 237 27.13 26.42 -2.24
C ALA A 237 27.83 25.26 -1.50
N ALA A 238 28.09 24.14 -2.18
CA ALA A 238 28.60 22.92 -1.56
C ALA A 238 29.97 23.13 -0.87
N ALA A 239 30.91 23.82 -1.51
CA ALA A 239 32.22 24.10 -0.91
C ALA A 239 32.12 25.02 0.32
N ALA A 240 31.28 26.06 0.25
CA ALA A 240 31.06 26.95 1.40
C ALA A 240 30.39 26.23 2.58
N LEU A 241 29.47 25.30 2.30
CA LEU A 241 28.83 24.46 3.31
C LEU A 241 29.85 23.54 4.01
N GLN A 242 30.74 22.93 3.23
CA GLN A 242 31.83 22.09 3.73
C GLN A 242 32.81 22.91 4.58
N ASN A 243 33.22 24.09 4.11
CA ASN A 243 34.07 25.02 4.85
C ASN A 243 33.44 25.48 6.18
N ALA A 244 32.11 25.63 6.22
CA ALA A 244 31.38 25.96 7.44
C ALA A 244 31.28 24.80 8.44
N GLY A 245 31.92 23.66 8.18
CA GLY A 245 31.93 22.50 9.06
C GLY A 245 30.56 21.84 9.23
N LYS A 246 29.68 21.99 8.23
CA LYS A 246 28.30 21.46 8.26
C LYS A 246 28.13 20.06 7.67
N VAL A 247 29.20 19.48 7.11
CA VAL A 247 29.18 18.18 6.44
C VAL A 247 30.22 17.27 7.10
N ASP A 248 29.79 16.07 7.49
CA ASP A 248 30.66 15.07 8.13
C ASP A 248 31.15 14.00 7.12
N ALA A 249 30.37 13.74 6.07
CA ALA A 249 30.75 12.87 4.95
C ALA A 249 29.99 13.25 3.66
N VAL A 250 30.60 12.95 2.52
CA VAL A 250 29.95 13.02 1.20
C VAL A 250 29.68 11.60 0.71
N VAL A 251 28.46 11.31 0.26
CA VAL A 251 28.10 10.01 -0.33
C VAL A 251 27.36 10.22 -1.64
N VAL A 252 27.88 9.65 -2.72
CA VAL A 252 27.31 9.75 -4.07
C VAL A 252 27.17 8.37 -4.73
N GLY A 253 26.39 8.29 -5.80
CA GLY A 253 26.30 7.07 -6.61
C GLY A 253 27.40 7.00 -7.67
N ALA A 254 27.27 6.02 -8.57
CA ALA A 254 28.08 5.92 -9.77
C ALA A 254 27.25 5.42 -10.95
N ASP A 255 27.52 5.97 -12.13
CA ASP A 255 27.05 5.42 -13.40
C ASP A 255 28.03 4.34 -13.91
N ARG A 256 29.34 4.54 -13.68
CA ARG A 256 30.39 3.56 -14.01
C ARG A 256 31.63 3.75 -13.15
N ILE A 257 32.29 2.66 -12.81
CA ILE A 257 33.56 2.63 -12.06
C ILE A 257 34.57 1.84 -12.88
N ALA A 258 35.71 2.43 -13.22
CA ALA A 258 36.81 1.74 -13.90
C ALA A 258 37.62 0.86 -12.93
N SER A 259 38.47 -0.03 -13.44
CA SER A 259 39.25 -0.98 -12.64
C SER A 259 40.21 -0.34 -11.62
N ASN A 260 40.67 0.89 -11.87
CA ASN A 260 41.49 1.65 -10.93
C ASN A 260 40.66 2.40 -9.85
N GLY A 261 39.33 2.39 -9.98
CA GLY A 261 38.35 3.05 -9.13
C GLY A 261 37.96 4.47 -9.55
N ASP A 262 38.45 4.96 -10.69
CA ASP A 262 37.93 6.21 -11.26
C ASP A 262 36.43 6.05 -11.52
N THR A 263 35.65 7.02 -11.06
CA THR A 263 34.20 6.91 -11.02
C THR A 263 33.56 8.00 -11.86
N ALA A 264 32.79 7.60 -12.88
CA ALA A 264 31.89 8.51 -13.58
C ALA A 264 30.55 8.59 -12.85
N ASN A 265 30.14 9.82 -12.52
CA ASN A 265 28.84 10.13 -11.94
C ASN A 265 28.40 11.53 -12.41
N LYS A 266 27.20 11.97 -12.01
CA LYS A 266 26.60 13.24 -12.42
C LYS A 266 27.58 14.41 -12.34
N ILE A 267 27.61 15.24 -13.39
CA ILE A 267 28.42 16.46 -13.46
C ILE A 267 28.24 17.30 -12.19
N GLY A 268 29.35 17.66 -11.56
CA GLY A 268 29.41 18.24 -10.21
C GLY A 268 30.02 17.30 -9.17
N THR A 269 30.07 16.00 -9.42
CA THR A 269 30.63 15.00 -8.48
C THR A 269 32.12 15.25 -8.23
N TYR A 270 32.90 15.46 -9.29
CA TYR A 270 34.32 15.78 -9.18
C TYR A 270 34.58 17.06 -8.36
N ASN A 271 33.74 18.09 -8.56
CA ASN A 271 33.82 19.34 -7.80
C ASN A 271 33.58 19.11 -6.30
N LEU A 272 32.59 18.29 -5.95
CA LEU A 272 32.34 17.92 -4.54
C LEU A 272 33.52 17.14 -3.94
N ALA A 273 34.12 16.22 -4.69
CA ALA A 273 35.27 15.44 -4.23
C ALA A 273 36.52 16.31 -3.97
N LEU A 274 36.76 17.31 -4.82
CA LEU A 274 37.84 18.28 -4.62
C LEU A 274 37.62 19.12 -3.35
N ALA A 275 36.41 19.62 -3.14
CA ALA A 275 36.07 20.38 -1.93
C ALA A 275 36.18 19.51 -0.68
N ALA A 276 35.73 18.25 -0.75
CA ALA A 276 35.81 17.30 0.36
C ALA A 276 37.26 17.01 0.75
N LEU A 277 38.12 16.74 -0.23
CA LEU A 277 39.55 16.55 0.02
C LEU A 277 40.17 17.79 0.67
N HIS A 278 39.88 19.00 0.15
CA HIS A 278 40.43 20.24 0.68
C HIS A 278 40.05 20.50 2.14
N HIS A 279 38.82 20.14 2.54
CA HIS A 279 38.31 20.32 3.90
C HIS A 279 38.51 19.09 4.80
N GLY A 280 39.16 18.04 4.32
CA GLY A 280 39.38 16.81 5.09
C GLY A 280 38.10 16.03 5.41
N ILE A 281 37.09 16.12 4.52
CA ILE A 281 35.82 15.40 4.62
C ILE A 281 35.93 14.12 3.77
N PRO A 282 35.57 12.94 4.30
CA PRO A 282 35.61 11.71 3.52
C PRO A 282 34.57 11.70 2.41
N PHE A 283 34.96 11.20 1.24
CA PHE A 283 34.14 11.13 0.03
C PHE A 283 33.93 9.67 -0.38
N TYR A 284 32.68 9.22 -0.36
CA TYR A 284 32.32 7.83 -0.63
C TYR A 284 31.52 7.70 -1.92
N VAL A 285 31.83 6.67 -2.68
CA VAL A 285 31.01 6.20 -3.81
C VAL A 285 30.23 4.98 -3.36
N ALA A 286 28.91 4.98 -3.51
CA ALA A 286 28.02 3.88 -3.17
C ALA A 286 27.35 3.35 -4.44
N ALA A 287 27.74 2.16 -4.88
CA ALA A 287 27.29 1.56 -6.13
C ALA A 287 27.37 0.03 -6.08
N PRO A 288 26.45 -0.70 -6.74
CA PRO A 288 26.54 -2.14 -6.82
C PRO A 288 27.79 -2.57 -7.57
N LEU A 289 28.26 -3.81 -7.33
CA LEU A 289 29.37 -4.41 -8.08
C LEU A 289 29.15 -4.39 -9.59
N THR A 290 27.90 -4.42 -10.04
CA THR A 290 27.54 -4.34 -11.46
C THR A 290 27.88 -2.99 -12.11
N SER A 291 28.11 -1.92 -11.33
CA SER A 291 28.59 -0.64 -11.86
C SER A 291 30.09 -0.64 -12.16
N ILE A 292 30.84 -1.69 -11.76
CA ILE A 292 32.28 -1.82 -12.01
C ILE A 292 32.52 -2.42 -13.39
N ASP A 293 33.14 -1.64 -14.25
CA ASP A 293 33.54 -2.03 -15.60
C ASP A 293 35.02 -2.45 -15.59
N SER A 294 35.24 -3.76 -15.40
CA SER A 294 36.59 -4.36 -15.39
C SER A 294 37.32 -4.28 -16.74
N THR A 295 36.62 -3.93 -17.82
CA THR A 295 37.24 -3.78 -19.15
C THR A 295 37.94 -2.44 -19.32
N LEU A 296 37.60 -1.44 -18.49
CA LEU A 296 38.23 -0.13 -18.49
C LEU A 296 39.31 -0.06 -17.43
N SER A 297 40.53 0.31 -17.85
CA SER A 297 41.68 0.45 -16.96
C SER A 297 41.68 1.78 -16.18
N SER A 298 41.10 2.83 -16.75
CA SER A 298 40.96 4.15 -16.12
C SER A 298 39.69 4.89 -16.55
N GLY A 299 39.37 5.95 -15.83
CA GLY A 299 38.23 6.82 -16.13
C GLY A 299 38.38 7.60 -17.44
N ASP A 300 39.60 7.78 -17.96
CA ASP A 300 39.86 8.47 -19.23
C ASP A 300 39.22 7.75 -20.44
N SER A 301 38.97 6.45 -20.30
CA SER A 301 38.32 5.63 -21.32
C SER A 301 36.78 5.71 -21.26
N ILE A 302 36.22 6.40 -20.25
CA ILE A 302 34.78 6.57 -20.12
C ILE A 302 34.32 7.68 -21.07
N ILE A 303 33.51 7.31 -22.06
CA ILE A 303 32.91 8.26 -23.00
C ILE A 303 31.78 9.02 -22.28
N ILE A 304 31.96 10.33 -22.11
CA ILE A 304 30.97 11.21 -21.50
C ILE A 304 30.02 11.76 -22.57
N GLU A 305 28.72 11.55 -22.39
CA GLU A 305 27.71 12.11 -23.28
C GLU A 305 27.52 13.61 -23.05
N GLU A 306 27.39 14.38 -24.13
CA GLU A 306 26.93 15.77 -24.07
C GLU A 306 25.41 15.85 -24.21
N ARG A 307 24.79 16.68 -23.37
CA ARG A 307 23.34 16.85 -23.25
C ARG A 307 22.88 18.13 -23.93
N SER A 308 21.56 18.25 -24.11
CA SER A 308 20.98 19.40 -24.79
C SER A 308 21.37 20.71 -24.10
N ALA A 309 21.78 21.70 -24.90
CA ALA A 309 22.02 23.07 -24.43
C ALA A 309 20.81 23.68 -23.69
N LYS A 310 19.59 23.17 -23.95
CA LYS A 310 18.37 23.62 -23.26
C LYS A 310 18.43 23.42 -21.76
N GLU A 311 19.08 22.37 -21.25
CA GLU A 311 19.13 22.10 -19.81
C GLU A 311 19.80 23.23 -19.00
N LEU A 312 20.72 23.98 -19.64
CA LEU A 312 21.35 25.17 -19.05
C LEU A 312 20.68 26.48 -19.46
N THR A 313 20.25 26.59 -20.72
CA THR A 313 19.71 27.85 -21.25
C THR A 313 18.27 28.11 -20.85
N HIS A 314 17.55 27.10 -20.37
CA HIS A 314 16.17 27.19 -19.92
C HIS A 314 16.03 26.64 -18.50
N SER A 315 15.13 27.24 -17.71
CA SER A 315 14.79 26.78 -16.37
C SER A 315 14.15 25.38 -16.37
N HIS A 316 13.97 24.79 -15.19
CA HIS A 316 13.36 23.46 -15.01
C HIS A 316 14.05 22.34 -15.80
N GLY A 317 15.38 22.40 -15.93
CA GLY A 317 16.16 21.38 -16.65
C GLY A 317 15.80 21.31 -18.14
N GLY A 318 15.59 22.46 -18.78
CA GLY A 318 15.33 22.55 -20.21
C GLY A 318 13.86 22.71 -20.64
N GLN A 319 12.92 22.75 -19.70
CA GLN A 319 11.47 22.76 -20.00
C GLN A 319 10.78 24.09 -19.68
N GLY A 320 11.43 24.98 -18.93
CA GLY A 320 10.85 26.25 -18.51
C GLY A 320 11.28 27.42 -19.39
N LEU A 321 11.13 28.62 -18.85
CA LEU A 321 11.53 29.86 -19.50
C LEU A 321 13.02 29.88 -19.81
N GLN A 322 13.37 30.48 -20.95
CA GLN A 322 14.75 30.78 -21.32
C GLN A 322 15.37 31.75 -20.30
N VAL A 323 16.55 31.40 -19.79
CA VAL A 323 17.32 32.16 -18.79
C VAL A 323 18.70 32.60 -19.29
N ALA A 324 19.14 32.08 -20.43
CA ALA A 324 20.39 32.49 -21.09
C ALA A 324 20.11 33.17 -22.44
N ALA A 325 21.04 34.00 -22.93
CA ALA A 325 20.89 34.70 -24.21
C ALA A 325 20.77 33.73 -25.41
N SER A 326 19.93 34.07 -26.39
CA SER A 326 19.79 33.29 -27.63
C SER A 326 21.11 33.27 -28.41
N GLY A 327 21.47 32.10 -28.96
CA GLY A 327 22.68 31.92 -29.76
C GLY A 327 23.96 31.64 -28.96
N VAL A 328 23.91 31.61 -27.62
CA VAL A 328 25.08 31.24 -26.80
C VAL A 328 25.46 29.77 -27.03
N HIS A 329 26.76 29.50 -27.20
CA HIS A 329 27.28 28.13 -27.22
C HIS A 329 27.31 27.56 -25.80
N VAL A 330 26.94 26.28 -25.68
CA VAL A 330 26.82 25.61 -24.39
C VAL A 330 27.65 24.34 -24.42
N TRP A 331 28.50 24.18 -23.41
CA TRP A 331 29.15 22.91 -23.08
C TRP A 331 28.35 22.26 -21.94
N ASN A 332 27.79 21.08 -22.18
CA ASN A 332 26.89 20.42 -21.24
C ASN A 332 27.20 18.91 -21.12
N PRO A 333 28.30 18.52 -20.47
CA PRO A 333 28.56 17.12 -20.18
C PRO A 333 27.57 16.59 -19.14
N ALA A 334 27.01 15.39 -19.35
CA ALA A 334 26.07 14.78 -18.40
C ALA A 334 26.73 14.34 -17.09
N PHE A 335 28.02 14.02 -17.16
CA PHE A 335 28.80 13.35 -16.12
C PHE A 335 30.19 13.97 -16.05
N ASP A 336 30.87 13.79 -14.93
CA ASP A 336 32.31 13.96 -14.81
C ASP A 336 32.95 12.69 -14.25
N VAL A 337 34.26 12.57 -14.44
CA VAL A 337 35.06 11.47 -13.88
C VAL A 337 35.75 11.99 -12.63
N THR A 338 35.44 11.38 -11.50
CA THR A 338 36.13 11.61 -10.22
C THR A 338 37.29 10.62 -10.08
N PRO A 339 38.54 11.09 -10.04
CA PRO A 339 39.70 10.20 -9.92
C PRO A 339 39.72 9.43 -8.60
N ALA A 340 40.19 8.18 -8.64
CA ALA A 340 40.28 7.28 -7.48
C ALA A 340 41.00 7.91 -6.28
N LYS A 341 42.03 8.72 -6.53
CA LYS A 341 42.79 9.44 -5.48
C LYS A 341 41.92 10.35 -4.61
N LEU A 342 40.79 10.86 -5.11
CA LEU A 342 39.86 11.72 -4.36
C LEU A 342 38.78 10.94 -3.60
N ILE A 343 38.63 9.65 -3.87
CA ILE A 343 37.62 8.78 -3.27
C ILE A 343 38.23 8.11 -2.04
N THR A 344 37.54 8.16 -0.91
CA THR A 344 37.95 7.53 0.35
C THR A 344 37.73 6.01 0.30
N ALA A 345 36.53 5.58 -0.10
CA ALA A 345 36.19 4.17 -0.29
C ALA A 345 35.02 4.01 -1.26
N ILE A 346 34.90 2.81 -1.84
CA ILE A 346 33.77 2.40 -2.68
C ILE A 346 32.95 1.39 -1.89
N ILE A 347 31.68 1.71 -1.64
CA ILE A 347 30.71 0.88 -0.91
C ILE A 347 29.92 0.09 -1.95
N THR A 348 29.95 -1.23 -1.83
CA THR A 348 29.28 -2.16 -2.76
C THR A 348 28.32 -3.07 -2.01
N ASP A 349 27.49 -3.81 -2.75
CA ASP A 349 26.55 -4.79 -2.21
C ASP A 349 27.25 -6.05 -1.66
N LYS A 350 28.55 -6.21 -1.90
CA LYS A 350 29.38 -7.30 -1.37
C LYS A 350 30.38 -6.85 -0.30
N GLY A 351 30.38 -5.57 0.05
CA GLY A 351 31.28 -5.01 1.05
C GLY A 351 31.98 -3.74 0.59
N ILE A 352 33.06 -3.39 1.28
CA ILE A 352 33.74 -2.10 1.12
C ILE A 352 35.09 -2.31 0.44
N ILE A 353 35.31 -1.63 -0.68
CA ILE A 353 36.61 -1.55 -1.34
C ILE A 353 37.36 -0.36 -0.75
N ALA A 354 38.30 -0.65 0.15
CA ALA A 354 39.20 0.33 0.75
C ALA A 354 40.53 0.41 -0.02
N LYS A 355 41.23 1.53 0.10
CA LYS A 355 42.59 1.66 -0.43
C LYS A 355 43.57 0.87 0.43
N LYS A 356 44.52 0.18 -0.21
CA LYS A 356 45.69 -0.41 0.44
C LYS A 356 46.75 0.68 0.69
N GLU A 357 47.91 0.31 1.21
CA GLU A 357 49.00 1.22 1.64
C GLU A 357 49.49 2.22 0.57
N ASP A 358 49.15 2.04 -0.72
CA ASP A 358 49.28 3.06 -1.77
C ASP A 358 47.98 3.89 -1.92
N PRO A 359 47.98 5.20 -1.61
CA PRO A 359 46.78 6.05 -1.61
C PRO A 359 46.21 6.36 -3.01
N ALA A 360 46.87 5.93 -4.10
CA ALA A 360 46.52 6.35 -5.46
C ALA A 360 45.44 5.51 -6.16
N ALA A 361 45.32 4.20 -5.88
CA ALA A 361 44.40 3.32 -6.62
C ALA A 361 43.76 2.23 -5.74
N PHE A 362 42.55 1.82 -6.10
CA PHE A 362 41.86 0.70 -5.46
C PHE A 362 42.28 -0.63 -6.10
N ASP A 363 42.42 -1.68 -5.28
CA ASP A 363 42.66 -3.05 -5.77
C ASP A 363 41.33 -3.76 -6.05
N ILE A 364 40.59 -3.23 -7.02
CA ILE A 364 39.29 -3.77 -7.45
C ILE A 364 39.43 -5.20 -8.00
N PRO A 365 40.44 -5.54 -8.83
CA PRO A 365 40.59 -6.91 -9.34
C PRO A 365 40.72 -7.96 -8.24
N ALA A 366 41.48 -7.69 -7.16
CA ALA A 366 41.56 -8.60 -6.02
C ALA A 366 40.22 -8.73 -5.31
N PHE A 367 39.52 -7.62 -5.07
CA PHE A 367 38.19 -7.64 -4.44
C PHE A 367 37.20 -8.48 -5.25
N LEU A 368 37.18 -8.31 -6.58
CA LEU A 368 36.31 -9.09 -7.48
C LEU A 368 36.66 -10.58 -7.43
N LYS A 369 37.95 -10.93 -7.39
CA LYS A 369 38.39 -12.32 -7.30
C LYS A 369 37.88 -12.98 -6.02
N ASP A 370 38.10 -12.34 -4.87
CA ASP A 370 37.71 -12.84 -3.55
C ASP A 370 36.18 -13.05 -3.42
N HIS A 371 35.38 -12.31 -4.20
CA HIS A 371 33.92 -12.37 -4.16
C HIS A 371 33.30 -13.10 -5.36
N SER A 372 34.11 -13.60 -6.31
CA SER A 372 33.66 -14.40 -7.47
C SER A 372 33.62 -15.91 -7.19
N GLU A 373 34.42 -16.42 -6.25
CA GLU A 373 34.47 -17.85 -5.92
C GLU A 373 33.24 -18.35 -5.13
N LEU A 374 32.46 -17.45 -4.53
CA LEU A 374 31.24 -17.77 -3.79
C LEU A 374 30.02 -18.09 -4.69
N SER A 375 30.05 -17.78 -5.99
CA SER A 375 28.90 -18.06 -6.89
C SER A 375 28.93 -19.45 -7.54
N SER A 376 29.96 -20.26 -7.29
CA SER A 376 30.18 -21.56 -7.96
C SER A 376 29.97 -22.78 -7.06
N LYS A 377 29.68 -22.61 -5.76
CA LYS A 377 29.56 -23.70 -4.79
C LYS A 377 28.14 -24.01 -4.28
N GLU A 378 27.10 -23.30 -4.71
CA GLU A 378 25.71 -23.60 -4.30
C GLU A 378 25.00 -24.63 -5.20
N SER A 379 25.72 -25.26 -6.14
CA SER A 379 25.25 -26.47 -6.81
C SER A 379 26.13 -27.67 -6.41
N MET A 380 25.52 -28.63 -5.71
CA MET A 380 26.04 -29.93 -5.21
C MET A 380 26.58 -29.96 -3.78
N SER A 381 25.77 -30.40 -2.82
CA SER A 381 25.86 -31.78 -2.24
C SER A 381 24.98 -31.95 -1.00
N HIS A 382 24.22 -33.05 -0.98
CA HIS A 382 23.59 -33.66 0.19
C HIS A 382 24.63 -34.23 1.18
N GLU A 383 24.16 -34.42 2.44
CA GLU A 383 24.60 -35.37 3.49
C GLU A 383 25.39 -34.87 4.73
N THR A 384 24.63 -34.89 5.85
CA THR A 384 24.87 -35.44 7.21
C THR A 384 26.01 -35.01 8.16
N SER A 385 25.52 -34.57 9.33
CA SER A 385 25.82 -34.97 10.72
C SER A 385 27.08 -34.52 11.47
N GLU A 386 26.79 -33.96 12.65
CA GLU A 386 27.40 -34.22 13.96
C GLU A 386 28.71 -33.52 14.37
N ALA A 387 28.55 -32.58 15.30
CA ALA A 387 29.00 -32.69 16.70
C ALA A 387 30.12 -31.75 17.21
N LEU A 388 29.82 -31.19 18.40
CA LEU A 388 30.70 -30.79 19.52
C LEU A 388 31.38 -29.40 19.40
N SER A 389 30.86 -28.37 20.10
CA SER A 389 30.91 -28.09 21.55
C SER A 389 32.13 -27.23 21.96
N ASN A 390 31.88 -25.99 22.39
CA ASN A 390 32.23 -25.49 23.72
C ASN A 390 31.80 -24.03 23.85
N GLY A 391 31.11 -23.73 24.95
CA GLY A 391 30.46 -22.44 25.17
C GLY A 391 31.36 -21.37 25.79
N CYS A 392 30.84 -20.15 25.79
CA CYS A 392 30.99 -19.21 26.89
C CYS A 392 29.76 -18.28 26.90
N LYS A 393 29.16 -18.11 28.08
CA LYS A 393 28.00 -17.26 28.36
C LYS A 393 28.41 -15.79 28.37
N GLN A 394 27.55 -14.88 27.88
CA GLN A 394 26.97 -13.74 28.65
C GLN A 394 26.11 -12.82 27.75
N ASP A 395 24.82 -12.80 28.09
CA ASP A 395 23.85 -11.69 28.23
C ASP A 395 23.76 -10.48 27.26
N GLU A 396 22.49 -10.18 26.97
CA GLU A 396 21.84 -8.90 26.59
C GLU A 396 21.55 -8.54 25.11
N ASP A 397 20.23 -8.55 24.82
CA ASP A 397 19.43 -7.74 23.90
C ASP A 397 19.86 -7.58 22.43
N THR A 398 19.34 -8.49 21.59
CA THR A 398 19.25 -8.35 20.14
C THR A 398 17.81 -8.02 19.68
N PRO A 399 17.59 -7.05 18.78
CA PRO A 399 16.28 -6.82 18.16
C PRO A 399 16.01 -7.85 17.04
N GLU A 400 14.97 -8.68 17.22
CA GLU A 400 14.57 -9.76 16.32
C GLU A 400 13.95 -9.30 14.98
N THR A 401 14.26 -10.05 13.92
CA THR A 401 13.88 -9.86 12.51
C THR A 401 12.46 -10.33 12.17
N LYS A 402 11.92 -9.89 11.02
CA LYS A 402 10.57 -10.18 10.51
C LYS A 402 10.47 -11.57 9.83
N ASP A 403 11.05 -12.61 10.42
CA ASP A 403 11.09 -13.99 9.85
C ASP A 403 10.04 -14.97 10.45
N ASN A 404 9.10 -14.49 11.28
CA ASN A 404 8.31 -15.35 12.17
C ASN A 404 6.78 -15.43 11.90
N PHE A 405 6.25 -15.03 10.74
CA PHE A 405 4.80 -15.22 10.46
C PHE A 405 4.48 -16.70 10.19
N TYR A 406 3.53 -17.28 10.94
CA TYR A 406 2.98 -18.61 10.67
C TYR A 406 1.47 -18.64 10.91
N VAL A 407 0.76 -19.47 10.14
CA VAL A 407 -0.69 -19.64 10.28
C VAL A 407 -0.96 -20.50 11.51
N LEU A 408 -1.81 -19.99 12.41
CA LEU A 408 -2.17 -20.71 13.62
C LEU A 408 -3.16 -21.84 13.33
N ASN A 409 -3.15 -22.85 14.19
CA ASN A 409 -4.17 -23.88 14.30
C ASN A 409 -4.58 -24.04 15.77
N THR A 410 -5.54 -24.93 16.07
CA THR A 410 -6.06 -25.12 17.43
C THR A 410 -5.00 -25.48 18.46
N THR A 411 -3.88 -26.10 18.05
CA THR A 411 -2.75 -26.41 18.93
C THR A 411 -1.82 -25.20 19.07
N SER A 412 -1.37 -24.63 17.96
CA SER A 412 -0.39 -23.53 17.99
C SER A 412 -0.94 -22.21 18.54
N VAL A 413 -2.27 -22.03 18.57
CA VAL A 413 -2.93 -20.93 19.30
C VAL A 413 -2.60 -20.99 20.80
N VAL A 414 -2.60 -22.19 21.39
CA VAL A 414 -2.29 -22.39 22.81
C VAL A 414 -0.84 -21.98 23.08
N ASP A 415 0.09 -22.47 22.25
CA ASP A 415 1.51 -22.13 22.35
C ASP A 415 1.75 -20.62 22.24
N TYR A 416 1.05 -19.96 21.30
CA TYR A 416 1.14 -18.51 21.13
C TYR A 416 0.67 -17.76 22.37
N ILE A 417 -0.46 -18.15 22.96
CA ILE A 417 -1.01 -17.52 24.17
C ILE A 417 -0.09 -17.76 25.37
N MET A 418 0.49 -18.95 25.52
CA MET A 418 1.38 -19.29 26.63
C MET A 418 2.67 -18.46 26.63
N LYS A 419 3.14 -18.00 25.46
CA LYS A 419 4.26 -17.04 25.37
C LYS A 419 3.92 -15.66 25.93
N HIS A 420 2.64 -15.35 26.14
CA HIS A 420 2.15 -14.06 26.62
C HIS A 420 1.48 -14.20 27.99
N SER A 421 2.27 -14.02 29.05
CA SER A 421 1.83 -14.24 30.44
C SER A 421 0.53 -13.52 30.83
N SER A 422 0.32 -12.29 30.34
CA SER A 422 -0.90 -11.51 30.58
C SER A 422 -2.15 -12.11 29.93
N LEU A 423 -2.00 -12.75 28.78
CA LEU A 423 -3.09 -13.43 28.08
C LEU A 423 -3.37 -14.79 28.72
N ALA A 424 -2.33 -15.56 29.00
CA ALA A 424 -2.44 -16.83 29.71
C ALA A 424 -3.13 -16.66 31.07
N SER A 425 -2.80 -15.61 31.83
CA SER A 425 -3.44 -15.33 33.12
C SER A 425 -4.94 -15.08 33.03
N ARG A 426 -5.44 -14.48 31.92
CA ARG A 426 -6.88 -14.24 31.72
C ARG A 426 -7.68 -15.54 31.55
N LEU A 427 -7.02 -16.61 31.11
CA LEU A 427 -7.61 -17.94 30.96
C LEU A 427 -7.31 -18.86 32.16
N GLY A 428 -6.57 -18.39 33.17
CA GLY A 428 -6.21 -19.19 34.35
C GLY A 428 -4.86 -19.93 34.26
N GLY A 429 -4.04 -19.65 33.24
CA GLY A 429 -2.62 -19.99 33.17
C GLY A 429 -2.24 -21.46 32.93
N ILE A 430 -3.19 -22.39 33.01
CA ILE A 430 -2.95 -23.83 32.79
C ILE A 430 -3.62 -24.27 31.48
N GLU A 431 -2.80 -24.49 30.44
CA GLU A 431 -3.23 -24.81 29.08
C GLU A 431 -4.12 -26.06 28.95
N SER A 432 -3.90 -27.09 29.79
CA SER A 432 -4.67 -28.34 29.75
C SER A 432 -6.15 -28.15 30.09
N ASN A 433 -6.50 -26.99 30.67
CA ASN A 433 -7.86 -26.63 31.05
C ASN A 433 -8.53 -25.71 30.02
N TRP A 434 -7.86 -25.42 28.89
CA TRP A 434 -8.40 -24.54 27.87
C TRP A 434 -9.12 -25.33 26.77
N LYS A 435 -10.20 -24.76 26.27
CA LYS A 435 -10.92 -25.24 25.10
C LYS A 435 -10.74 -24.23 23.97
N VAL A 436 -10.23 -24.70 22.84
CA VAL A 436 -10.00 -23.89 21.64
C VAL A 436 -10.86 -24.41 20.49
N VAL A 437 -11.66 -23.52 19.89
CA VAL A 437 -12.51 -23.86 18.73
C VAL A 437 -12.33 -22.79 17.66
N GLU A 438 -12.02 -23.20 16.44
CA GLU A 438 -12.05 -22.30 15.27
C GLU A 438 -13.51 -22.16 14.80
N VAL A 439 -13.97 -20.92 14.67
CA VAL A 439 -15.37 -20.56 14.40
C VAL A 439 -15.54 -19.54 13.28
N GLY A 440 -14.45 -19.19 12.57
CA GLY A 440 -14.51 -18.22 11.49
C GLY A 440 -15.39 -18.72 10.35
N ASP A 441 -16.54 -18.08 10.17
CA ASP A 441 -17.47 -18.28 9.06
C ASP A 441 -17.24 -17.28 7.90
N GLY A 442 -16.29 -16.36 8.09
CA GLY A 442 -15.87 -15.35 7.13
C GLY A 442 -14.84 -15.84 6.10
N ASN A 443 -14.79 -15.12 4.98
CA ASN A 443 -13.99 -15.47 3.80
C ASN A 443 -12.49 -15.10 3.90
N LEU A 444 -12.07 -14.38 4.95
CA LEU A 444 -10.79 -13.66 4.96
C LEU A 444 -9.83 -14.05 6.09
N ASN A 445 -10.35 -14.43 7.26
CA ASN A 445 -9.58 -14.50 8.50
C ASN A 445 -9.92 -15.79 9.28
N PHE A 446 -8.97 -16.29 10.07
CA PHE A 446 -9.23 -17.35 11.05
C PHE A 446 -9.69 -16.73 12.37
N VAL A 447 -10.67 -17.34 13.03
CA VAL A 447 -11.22 -16.85 14.31
C VAL A 447 -11.30 -18.01 15.28
N TYR A 448 -10.60 -17.90 16.41
CA TYR A 448 -10.60 -18.90 17.46
C TYR A 448 -11.29 -18.34 18.70
N ILE A 449 -12.21 -19.11 19.27
CA ILE A 449 -12.71 -18.90 20.63
C ILE A 449 -11.83 -19.72 21.56
N ILE A 450 -11.32 -19.08 22.61
CA ILE A 450 -10.52 -19.71 23.65
C ILE A 450 -11.23 -19.51 24.99
N GLU A 451 -11.58 -20.61 25.64
CA GLU A 451 -12.25 -20.65 26.95
C GLU A 451 -11.33 -21.33 27.96
N GLY A 452 -11.11 -20.70 29.12
CA GLY A 452 -10.38 -21.27 30.25
C GLY A 452 -11.13 -21.06 31.57
N PRO A 453 -10.66 -21.66 32.68
CA PRO A 453 -11.35 -21.61 33.97
C PRO A 453 -11.55 -20.19 34.55
N CYS A 454 -10.75 -19.21 34.14
CA CYS A 454 -10.83 -17.84 34.66
C CYS A 454 -11.41 -16.83 33.67
N GLY A 455 -11.72 -17.22 32.43
CA GLY A 455 -12.21 -16.29 31.41
C GLY A 455 -12.12 -16.84 29.99
N SER A 456 -12.47 -15.98 29.04
CA SER A 456 -12.56 -16.31 27.62
C SER A 456 -12.14 -15.13 26.75
N PHE A 457 -11.65 -15.38 25.54
CA PHE A 457 -11.42 -14.36 24.52
C PHE A 457 -11.44 -14.94 23.11
N VAL A 458 -11.49 -14.05 22.12
CA VAL A 458 -11.37 -14.38 20.69
C VAL A 458 -9.98 -14.00 20.20
N LEU A 459 -9.35 -14.89 19.43
CA LEU A 459 -8.16 -14.62 18.64
C LEU A 459 -8.54 -14.62 17.16
N LYS A 460 -8.35 -13.49 16.49
CA LYS A 460 -8.50 -13.36 15.04
C LYS A 460 -7.12 -13.24 14.39
N GLN A 461 -6.86 -14.04 13.37
CA GLN A 461 -5.62 -13.96 12.59
C GLN A 461 -5.92 -13.70 11.10
N SER A 462 -5.32 -12.65 10.55
CA SER A 462 -5.35 -12.38 9.12
C SER A 462 -4.21 -13.08 8.40
N VAL A 463 -4.51 -13.79 7.32
CA VAL A 463 -3.54 -14.49 6.47
C VAL A 463 -3.24 -13.69 5.19
N PRO A 464 -2.07 -13.86 4.54
CA PRO A 464 -1.68 -13.08 3.36
C PRO A 464 -2.44 -13.46 2.07
N TYR A 465 -3.63 -14.06 2.20
CA TYR A 465 -4.49 -14.50 1.10
C TYR A 465 -5.97 -14.47 1.51
N VAL A 466 -6.87 -14.61 0.54
CA VAL A 466 -8.31 -14.76 0.78
C VAL A 466 -8.60 -16.20 1.25
N ARG A 467 -8.95 -16.38 2.53
CA ARG A 467 -9.14 -17.70 3.16
C ARG A 467 -10.06 -18.65 2.37
N CYS A 468 -11.18 -18.17 1.83
CA CYS A 468 -12.11 -19.05 1.10
C CYS A 468 -11.63 -19.47 -0.30
N VAL A 469 -10.60 -18.81 -0.83
CA VAL A 469 -9.99 -19.12 -2.14
C VAL A 469 -8.66 -19.86 -1.98
N GLY A 470 -7.90 -19.53 -0.94
CA GLY A 470 -6.57 -20.06 -0.67
C GLY A 470 -5.46 -19.15 -1.19
N GLU A 471 -4.22 -19.64 -1.16
CA GLU A 471 -2.99 -18.88 -1.46
C GLU A 471 -2.92 -18.32 -2.90
N SER A 472 -3.78 -18.81 -3.79
CA SER A 472 -3.88 -18.32 -5.17
C SER A 472 -4.42 -16.89 -5.28
N TRP A 473 -5.12 -16.40 -4.26
CA TRP A 473 -5.59 -15.00 -4.19
C TRP A 473 -4.92 -14.28 -3.02
N GLN A 474 -3.77 -13.68 -3.31
CA GLN A 474 -3.00 -12.89 -2.33
C GLN A 474 -3.78 -11.65 -1.86
N LEU A 475 -3.74 -11.39 -0.55
CA LEU A 475 -4.34 -10.21 0.07
C LEU A 475 -3.51 -9.81 1.29
N ASN A 476 -3.05 -8.56 1.33
CA ASN A 476 -2.14 -8.11 2.37
C ASN A 476 -2.74 -8.29 3.79
N SER A 477 -1.98 -8.89 4.69
CA SER A 477 -2.38 -9.12 6.09
C SER A 477 -2.31 -7.86 6.96
N ASP A 478 -1.73 -6.75 6.47
CA ASP A 478 -1.75 -5.44 7.14
C ASP A 478 -3.19 -4.92 7.38
N ARG A 479 -4.23 -5.51 6.78
CA ARG A 479 -5.64 -5.24 7.16
C ARG A 479 -5.92 -5.45 8.65
N SER A 480 -5.23 -6.39 9.31
CA SER A 480 -5.34 -6.60 10.76
C SER A 480 -4.82 -5.40 11.57
N TYR A 481 -3.85 -4.66 11.02
CA TYR A 481 -3.38 -3.42 11.64
C TYR A 481 -4.48 -2.37 11.67
N PHE A 482 -5.11 -2.13 10.52
CA PHE A 482 -6.20 -1.15 10.39
C PHE A 482 -7.42 -1.53 11.24
N GLU A 483 -7.76 -2.82 11.29
CA GLU A 483 -8.80 -3.33 12.18
C GLU A 483 -8.47 -3.05 13.66
N ALA A 484 -7.26 -3.39 14.12
CA ALA A 484 -6.89 -3.22 15.52
C ALA A 484 -6.88 -1.75 15.96
N ILE A 485 -6.34 -0.85 15.15
CA ILE A 485 -6.33 0.58 15.47
C ILE A 485 -7.75 1.17 15.40
N ALA A 486 -8.60 0.73 14.47
CA ALA A 486 -9.99 1.15 14.39
C ALA A 486 -10.79 0.66 15.60
N LEU A 487 -10.68 -0.62 15.97
CA LEU A 487 -11.29 -1.18 17.19
C LEU A 487 -10.86 -0.40 18.44
N LYS A 488 -9.57 -0.11 18.58
CA LYS A 488 -9.06 0.69 19.71
C LYS A 488 -9.67 2.08 19.74
N LYS A 489 -9.71 2.76 18.59
CA LYS A 489 -10.24 4.13 18.49
C LYS A 489 -11.75 4.15 18.75
N GLN A 490 -12.50 3.28 18.10
CA GLN A 490 -13.96 3.17 18.25
C GLN A 490 -14.33 2.73 19.67
N GLY A 491 -13.61 1.78 20.26
CA GLY A 491 -13.80 1.33 21.64
C GLY A 491 -13.48 2.41 22.68
N THR A 492 -12.54 3.31 22.40
CA THR A 492 -12.33 4.50 23.26
C THR A 492 -13.52 5.45 23.20
N LEU A 493 -14.15 5.60 22.03
CA LEU A 493 -15.27 6.52 21.83
C LEU A 493 -16.61 5.94 22.29
N CYS A 494 -16.81 4.63 22.15
CA CYS A 494 -18.06 3.93 22.44
C CYS A 494 -17.80 2.51 22.99
N PRO A 495 -17.20 2.38 24.19
CA PRO A 495 -16.78 1.09 24.75
C PRO A 495 -17.92 0.10 24.94
N GLN A 496 -19.14 0.59 25.18
CA GLN A 496 -20.32 -0.27 25.33
C GLN A 496 -20.66 -1.05 24.06
N HIS A 497 -20.33 -0.54 22.86
CA HIS A 497 -20.73 -1.11 21.57
C HIS A 497 -19.58 -1.65 20.74
N VAL A 498 -18.37 -1.75 21.29
CA VAL A 498 -17.20 -2.35 20.64
C VAL A 498 -16.64 -3.42 21.59
N PRO A 499 -16.16 -4.59 21.10
CA PRO A 499 -15.47 -5.55 21.95
C PRO A 499 -14.14 -4.95 22.47
N ASP A 500 -13.79 -5.25 23.71
CA ASP A 500 -12.51 -4.80 24.26
C ASP A 500 -11.35 -5.42 23.49
N LEU A 501 -10.36 -4.60 23.10
CA LEU A 501 -9.12 -5.07 22.50
C LEU A 501 -8.10 -5.38 23.60
N TYR A 502 -7.72 -6.66 23.75
CA TYR A 502 -6.76 -7.09 24.77
C TYR A 502 -5.31 -7.09 24.27
N HIS A 503 -5.09 -7.46 23.01
CA HIS A 503 -3.75 -7.52 22.43
C HIS A 503 -3.79 -7.42 20.91
N PHE A 504 -2.73 -6.87 20.33
CA PHE A 504 -2.51 -6.82 18.89
C PHE A 504 -1.04 -7.10 18.60
N ASP A 505 -0.79 -8.11 17.76
CA ASP A 505 0.53 -8.42 17.23
C ASP A 505 0.51 -8.19 15.72
N ARG A 506 1.24 -7.15 15.30
CA ARG A 506 1.35 -6.79 13.88
C ARG A 506 2.18 -7.80 13.07
N HIS A 507 3.16 -8.46 13.68
CA HIS A 507 4.02 -9.42 12.99
C HIS A 507 3.27 -10.70 12.66
N MET A 508 2.43 -11.17 13.58
CA MET A 508 1.59 -12.35 13.39
C MET A 508 0.22 -12.05 12.76
N SER A 509 -0.10 -10.76 12.53
CA SER A 509 -1.42 -10.29 12.11
C SER A 509 -2.54 -10.80 13.02
N ILE A 510 -2.30 -10.77 14.34
CA ILE A 510 -3.19 -11.30 15.38
C ILE A 510 -3.86 -10.16 16.13
N ILE A 511 -5.17 -10.28 16.31
CA ILE A 511 -5.99 -9.45 17.20
C ILE A 511 -6.60 -10.35 18.26
N ILE A 512 -6.40 -10.05 19.54
CA ILE A 512 -7.07 -10.73 20.64
C ILE A 512 -8.01 -9.76 21.32
N MET A 513 -9.29 -10.11 21.35
CA MET A 513 -10.37 -9.24 21.80
C MET A 513 -11.41 -10.00 22.64
N GLN A 514 -12.31 -9.26 23.29
CA GLN A 514 -13.40 -9.79 24.08
C GLN A 514 -14.19 -10.85 23.31
N TYR A 515 -14.38 -12.02 23.93
CA TYR A 515 -15.36 -12.99 23.43
C TYR A 515 -16.77 -12.50 23.74
N LEU A 516 -17.56 -12.30 22.70
CA LEU A 516 -18.97 -11.96 22.82
C LEU A 516 -19.76 -13.26 23.06
N GLU A 517 -19.87 -13.62 24.34
CA GLU A 517 -20.43 -14.90 24.78
C GLU A 517 -21.90 -15.10 24.33
N PRO A 518 -22.35 -16.36 24.19
CA PRO A 518 -23.75 -16.68 24.02
C PRO A 518 -24.62 -15.97 25.07
N PRO A 519 -25.77 -15.39 24.68
CA PRO A 519 -26.49 -15.65 23.43
C PRO A 519 -26.18 -14.66 22.28
N HIS A 520 -25.03 -13.95 22.29
CA HIS A 520 -24.68 -13.09 21.15
C HIS A 520 -24.63 -13.91 19.86
N ILE A 521 -25.33 -13.43 18.84
CA ILE A 521 -25.26 -13.95 17.48
C ILE A 521 -25.08 -12.79 16.52
N ILE A 522 -24.55 -13.08 15.33
CA ILE A 522 -24.53 -12.13 14.22
C ILE A 522 -25.96 -11.65 13.95
N LEU A 523 -26.17 -10.33 13.96
CA LEU A 523 -27.48 -9.67 13.83
C LEU A 523 -28.24 -10.17 12.61
N ARG A 524 -27.56 -10.34 11.46
CA ARG A 524 -28.14 -10.92 10.24
C ARG A 524 -28.87 -12.24 10.50
N LYS A 525 -28.26 -13.16 11.26
CA LYS A 525 -28.89 -14.45 11.61
C LYS A 525 -30.12 -14.26 12.49
N GLY A 526 -30.10 -13.27 13.39
CA GLY A 526 -31.26 -12.87 14.18
C GLY A 526 -32.41 -12.30 13.33
N LEU A 527 -32.08 -11.46 12.35
CA LEU A 527 -33.04 -10.87 11.41
C LEU A 527 -33.74 -11.93 10.56
N ILE A 528 -32.99 -12.91 10.05
CA ILE A 528 -33.54 -14.07 9.33
C ILE A 528 -34.49 -14.87 10.25
N LYS A 529 -34.08 -15.12 11.50
CA LYS A 529 -34.88 -15.84 12.51
C LYS A 529 -36.09 -15.06 13.02
N GLY A 530 -36.23 -13.77 12.72
CA GLY A 530 -37.36 -12.98 13.20
C GLY A 530 -37.24 -12.52 14.66
N ILE A 531 -36.01 -12.40 15.17
CA ILE A 531 -35.75 -12.00 16.55
C ILE A 531 -35.84 -10.47 16.67
N ILE A 532 -36.66 -9.98 17.59
CA ILE A 532 -36.76 -8.55 17.89
C ILE A 532 -35.62 -8.16 18.83
N TYR A 533 -34.91 -7.09 18.48
CA TYR A 533 -33.83 -6.49 19.28
C TYR A 533 -34.23 -5.08 19.73
N PRO A 534 -34.90 -4.93 20.89
CA PRO A 534 -35.54 -3.67 21.29
C PRO A 534 -34.57 -2.48 21.38
N CYS A 535 -33.31 -2.72 21.74
CA CYS A 535 -32.30 -1.67 21.91
C CYS A 535 -31.47 -1.41 20.65
N LEU A 536 -31.73 -2.11 19.53
CA LEU A 536 -30.85 -2.08 18.35
C LEU A 536 -30.72 -0.67 17.76
N GLY A 537 -31.85 0.02 17.55
CA GLY A 537 -31.83 1.37 16.98
C GLY A 537 -31.13 2.38 17.90
N ASP A 538 -31.31 2.24 19.21
CA ASP A 538 -30.65 3.08 20.20
C ASP A 538 -29.13 2.86 20.26
N HIS A 539 -28.69 1.62 20.34
CA HIS A 539 -27.27 1.28 20.44
C HIS A 539 -26.50 1.64 19.17
N MET A 540 -27.05 1.30 17.99
CA MET A 540 -26.39 1.58 16.71
C MET A 540 -26.35 3.08 16.42
N SER A 541 -27.39 3.83 16.77
CA SER A 541 -27.37 5.28 16.64
C SER A 541 -26.33 5.94 17.55
N GLU A 542 -26.12 5.42 18.76
CA GLU A 542 -25.07 5.93 19.65
C GLU A 542 -23.66 5.61 19.10
N TYR A 543 -23.43 4.37 18.68
CA TYR A 543 -22.16 3.95 18.07
C TYR A 543 -21.80 4.85 16.88
N MET A 544 -22.72 4.99 15.91
CA MET A 544 -22.47 5.79 14.70
C MET A 544 -22.30 7.27 15.05
N ALA A 545 -23.12 7.83 15.93
CA ALA A 545 -23.01 9.24 16.30
C ALA A 545 -21.64 9.55 16.92
N LYS A 546 -21.20 8.76 17.90
CA LYS A 546 -19.92 8.99 18.60
C LYS A 546 -18.72 8.76 17.70
N THR A 547 -18.66 7.63 17.00
CA THR A 547 -17.49 7.26 16.18
C THR A 547 -17.29 8.21 15.00
N LEU A 548 -18.38 8.59 14.31
CA LEU A 548 -18.31 9.47 13.15
C LEU A 548 -18.11 10.94 13.55
N PHE A 549 -18.72 11.40 14.65
CA PHE A 549 -18.56 12.78 15.10
C PHE A 549 -17.13 13.06 15.58
N TYR A 550 -16.62 12.28 16.56
CA TYR A 550 -15.34 12.54 17.21
C TYR A 550 -14.10 12.29 16.34
N THR A 551 -14.29 11.71 15.15
CA THR A 551 -13.21 11.52 14.17
C THR A 551 -13.33 12.47 12.97
N SER A 552 -14.35 13.31 12.93
CA SER A 552 -14.56 14.30 11.87
C SER A 552 -13.94 15.67 12.18
N LEU A 553 -13.82 16.50 11.15
CA LEU A 553 -13.42 17.90 11.30
C LEU A 553 -14.41 18.77 12.11
N LEU A 554 -15.54 18.21 12.55
CA LEU A 554 -16.43 18.88 13.52
C LEU A 554 -15.89 18.81 14.95
N ALA A 555 -15.03 17.83 15.26
CA ALA A 555 -14.53 17.56 16.61
C ALA A 555 -13.00 17.66 16.73
N ILE A 556 -12.26 17.52 15.63
CA ILE A 556 -10.79 17.55 15.64
C ILE A 556 -10.23 18.58 14.67
N SER A 557 -9.01 19.05 14.94
CA SER A 557 -8.29 19.97 14.06
C SER A 557 -7.91 19.29 12.74
N THR A 558 -7.74 20.10 11.70
CA THR A 558 -7.23 19.68 10.39
C THR A 558 -5.87 19.01 10.47
N THR A 559 -5.01 19.39 11.42
CA THR A 559 -3.70 18.77 11.61
C THR A 559 -3.83 17.33 12.10
N THR A 560 -4.64 17.11 13.14
CA THR A 560 -4.94 15.77 13.67
C THR A 560 -5.64 14.93 12.61
N HIS A 561 -6.62 15.52 11.92
CA HIS A 561 -7.36 14.85 10.86
C HIS A 561 -6.45 14.43 9.70
N ARG A 562 -5.60 15.32 9.17
CA ARG A 562 -4.66 14.98 8.07
C ARG A 562 -3.66 13.90 8.45
N SER A 563 -3.17 13.92 9.70
CA SER A 563 -2.26 12.89 10.19
C SER A 563 -2.95 11.52 10.23
N ALA A 564 -4.19 11.48 10.71
CA ALA A 564 -4.99 10.26 10.75
C ALA A 564 -5.41 9.78 9.35
N VAL A 565 -5.77 10.69 8.43
CA VAL A 565 -6.00 10.36 7.01
C VAL A 565 -4.75 9.70 6.43
N ALA A 566 -3.56 10.29 6.64
CA ALA A 566 -2.31 9.74 6.12
C ALA A 566 -2.00 8.33 6.64
N GLU A 567 -2.33 8.02 7.90
CA GLU A 567 -2.19 6.68 8.45
C GLU A 567 -3.13 5.68 7.76
N PHE A 568 -4.41 6.03 7.64
CA PHE A 568 -5.42 5.16 7.07
C PHE A 568 -5.42 5.10 5.53
N CYS A 569 -4.69 5.99 4.84
CA CYS A 569 -4.38 5.83 3.41
C CYS A 569 -3.65 4.51 3.12
N GLY A 570 -2.99 3.91 4.12
CA GLY A 570 -2.38 2.58 3.98
C GLY A 570 -3.39 1.45 3.77
N ASN A 571 -4.68 1.64 4.08
CA ASN A 571 -5.73 0.62 3.88
C ASN A 571 -6.27 0.58 2.43
N VAL A 572 -5.42 0.94 1.45
CA VAL A 572 -5.80 1.15 0.04
C VAL A 572 -6.34 -0.10 -0.64
N GLU A 573 -5.84 -1.30 -0.29
CA GLU A 573 -6.29 -2.55 -0.92
C GLU A 573 -7.77 -2.84 -0.63
N LEU A 574 -8.20 -2.63 0.62
CA LEU A 574 -9.60 -2.82 1.03
C LEU A 574 -10.52 -1.71 0.50
N CYS A 575 -10.01 -0.48 0.40
CA CYS A 575 -10.72 0.60 -0.31
C CYS A 575 -10.93 0.24 -1.78
N ARG A 576 -9.89 -0.20 -2.50
CA ARG A 576 -9.96 -0.59 -3.91
C ARG A 576 -10.90 -1.76 -4.15
N LEU A 577 -10.92 -2.75 -3.24
CA LEU A 577 -11.89 -3.85 -3.29
C LEU A 577 -13.32 -3.29 -3.21
N THR A 578 -13.58 -2.36 -2.29
CA THR A 578 -14.89 -1.71 -2.14
C THR A 578 -15.28 -0.90 -3.38
N GLU A 579 -14.35 -0.12 -3.94
CA GLU A 579 -14.52 0.63 -5.19
C GLU A 579 -14.94 -0.25 -6.37
N GLN A 580 -14.34 -1.43 -6.45
CA GLN A 580 -14.64 -2.41 -7.48
C GLN A 580 -16.03 -3.05 -7.27
N VAL A 581 -16.23 -3.71 -6.12
CA VAL A 581 -17.39 -4.60 -5.94
C VAL A 581 -18.67 -3.88 -5.56
N ILE A 582 -18.60 -2.64 -5.06
CA ILE A 582 -19.79 -1.85 -4.72
C ILE A 582 -20.13 -0.88 -5.83
N PHE A 583 -19.14 -0.14 -6.33
CA PHE A 583 -19.39 1.05 -7.15
C PHE A 583 -19.15 0.85 -8.64
N THR A 584 -18.60 -0.30 -9.05
CA THR A 584 -18.20 -0.52 -10.45
C THR A 584 -18.87 -1.77 -11.03
N GLU A 585 -18.53 -2.95 -10.54
CA GLU A 585 -18.92 -4.22 -11.16
C GLU A 585 -20.44 -4.40 -11.31
N PRO A 586 -21.30 -4.09 -10.32
CA PRO A 586 -22.76 -4.27 -10.46
C PRO A 586 -23.38 -3.53 -11.65
N TYR A 587 -22.72 -2.47 -12.14
CA TYR A 587 -23.24 -1.55 -13.15
C TYR A 587 -22.64 -1.81 -14.55
N MET A 588 -21.80 -2.84 -14.70
CA MET A 588 -21.20 -3.26 -15.96
C MET A 588 -21.25 -4.78 -16.12
N GLU A 589 -20.89 -5.27 -17.30
CA GLU A 589 -20.59 -6.69 -17.47
C GLU A 589 -19.28 -7.00 -16.73
N ALA A 590 -19.33 -7.92 -15.80
CA ALA A 590 -18.18 -8.37 -15.01
C ALA A 590 -18.35 -9.85 -14.69
N THR A 591 -17.26 -10.61 -14.79
CA THR A 591 -17.23 -12.07 -14.55
C THR A 591 -17.53 -12.45 -13.11
N ASN A 592 -17.26 -11.54 -12.18
CA ASN A 592 -17.47 -11.73 -10.74
C ASN A 592 -18.94 -11.58 -10.32
N ASN A 593 -19.77 -10.96 -11.14
CA ASN A 593 -21.18 -10.74 -10.82
C ASN A 593 -21.97 -12.05 -10.93
N ARG A 594 -22.86 -12.28 -9.98
CA ARG A 594 -23.86 -13.36 -10.02
C ARG A 594 -25.19 -12.86 -9.45
N TRP A 595 -26.28 -13.48 -9.87
CA TRP A 595 -27.63 -13.20 -9.40
C TRP A 595 -28.48 -14.47 -9.51
N THR A 596 -29.70 -14.45 -8.97
CA THR A 596 -30.67 -15.54 -9.16
C THR A 596 -31.09 -15.63 -10.63
N ALA A 597 -30.40 -16.49 -11.38
CA ALA A 597 -30.56 -16.67 -12.80
C ALA A 597 -31.40 -17.92 -13.12
N PRO A 598 -32.28 -17.87 -14.14
CA PRO A 598 -32.50 -16.76 -15.08
C PRO A 598 -33.47 -15.68 -14.58
N GLN A 599 -34.02 -15.82 -13.36
CA GLN A 599 -35.16 -15.02 -12.89
C GLN A 599 -34.90 -13.51 -12.91
N LEU A 600 -33.67 -13.06 -12.66
CA LEU A 600 -33.29 -11.63 -12.60
C LEU A 600 -32.51 -11.12 -13.83
N ASP A 601 -32.38 -11.89 -14.90
CA ASP A 601 -31.57 -11.51 -16.08
C ASP A 601 -31.98 -10.16 -16.67
N GLU A 602 -33.29 -9.95 -16.85
CA GLU A 602 -33.82 -8.69 -17.38
C GLU A 602 -33.69 -7.53 -16.38
N ASP A 603 -33.77 -7.79 -15.07
CA ASP A 603 -33.54 -6.77 -14.04
C ASP A 603 -32.09 -6.27 -14.04
N VAL A 604 -31.13 -7.20 -14.16
CA VAL A 604 -29.69 -6.92 -14.23
C VAL A 604 -29.35 -6.18 -15.52
N LYS A 605 -29.93 -6.62 -16.65
CA LYS A 605 -29.80 -5.93 -17.93
C LYS A 605 -30.37 -4.50 -17.86
N ALA A 606 -31.54 -4.32 -17.24
CA ALA A 606 -32.14 -3.00 -17.05
C ALA A 606 -31.27 -2.12 -16.14
N LEU A 607 -30.73 -2.67 -15.04
CA LEU A 607 -29.79 -1.99 -14.14
C LEU A 607 -28.58 -1.46 -14.90
N ARG A 608 -27.93 -2.29 -15.72
CA ARG A 608 -26.74 -1.92 -16.51
C ARG A 608 -27.05 -0.91 -17.61
N ASN A 609 -28.29 -0.82 -18.07
CA ASN A 609 -28.71 0.15 -19.08
C ASN A 609 -29.25 1.48 -18.48
N ASP A 610 -29.42 1.57 -17.16
CA ASP A 610 -29.90 2.79 -16.50
C ASP A 610 -28.79 3.84 -16.40
N LYS A 611 -28.80 4.81 -17.33
CA LYS A 611 -27.82 5.89 -17.43
C LYS A 611 -27.83 6.83 -16.23
N VAL A 612 -29.01 7.09 -15.67
CA VAL A 612 -29.16 8.00 -14.52
C VAL A 612 -28.58 7.33 -13.28
N LEU A 613 -28.87 6.04 -13.09
CA LEU A 613 -28.30 5.28 -11.98
C LEU A 613 -26.77 5.20 -12.06
N LYS A 614 -26.21 5.01 -13.27
CA LYS A 614 -24.77 5.03 -13.50
C LYS A 614 -24.12 6.36 -13.13
N LEU A 615 -24.77 7.48 -13.44
CA LEU A 615 -24.30 8.81 -13.02
C LEU A 615 -24.28 8.92 -11.50
N GLU A 616 -25.38 8.52 -10.85
CA GLU A 616 -25.50 8.64 -9.39
C GLU A 616 -24.51 7.75 -8.64
N VAL A 617 -24.24 6.51 -9.11
CA VAL A 617 -23.21 5.68 -8.48
C VAL A 617 -21.80 6.18 -8.73
N ALA A 618 -21.54 6.83 -9.88
CA ALA A 618 -20.23 7.44 -10.14
C ALA A 618 -19.94 8.61 -9.17
N GLU A 619 -20.95 9.44 -8.86
CA GLU A 619 -20.82 10.49 -7.84
C GLU A 619 -20.54 9.92 -6.45
N LEU A 620 -21.26 8.85 -6.08
CA LEU A 620 -21.02 8.15 -4.80
C LEU A 620 -19.63 7.52 -4.75
N LYS A 621 -19.14 6.97 -5.87
CA LYS A 621 -17.78 6.44 -6.00
C LYS A 621 -16.73 7.53 -5.80
N ALA A 622 -16.88 8.66 -6.51
CA ALA A 622 -15.97 9.80 -6.36
C ALA A 622 -15.94 10.29 -4.91
N MET A 623 -17.11 10.42 -4.28
CA MET A 623 -17.19 10.79 -2.86
C MET A 623 -16.48 9.77 -1.95
N PHE A 624 -16.64 8.47 -2.19
CA PHE A 624 -15.95 7.44 -1.44
C PHE A 624 -14.42 7.53 -1.57
N CYS A 625 -13.91 7.76 -2.78
CA CYS A 625 -12.47 7.86 -3.06
C CYS A 625 -11.84 9.17 -2.56
N GLU A 626 -12.58 10.28 -2.55
CA GLU A 626 -12.02 11.62 -2.39
C GLU A 626 -12.33 12.27 -1.03
N ARG A 627 -13.50 11.97 -0.45
CA ARG A 627 -14.02 12.71 0.71
C ARG A 627 -13.62 12.06 2.04
N SER A 628 -12.50 12.52 2.60
CA SER A 628 -12.07 12.18 3.96
C SER A 628 -12.90 12.93 5.01
N GLN A 629 -14.05 12.39 5.44
CA GLN A 629 -14.97 13.10 6.33
C GLN A 629 -14.85 12.67 7.81
N ALA A 630 -14.74 11.37 8.05
CA ALA A 630 -14.57 10.75 9.38
C ALA A 630 -13.90 9.39 9.24
N LEU A 631 -13.41 8.82 10.33
CA LEU A 631 -12.95 7.44 10.36
C LEU A 631 -14.18 6.51 10.34
N ILE A 632 -14.53 6.01 9.16
CA ILE A 632 -15.62 5.05 8.98
C ILE A 632 -15.12 3.63 9.27
N HIS A 633 -16.04 2.75 9.66
CA HIS A 633 -15.82 1.32 9.79
C HIS A 633 -15.59 0.65 8.42
N GLY A 634 -16.25 1.13 7.36
CA GLY A 634 -15.97 0.70 5.98
C GLY A 634 -16.66 -0.61 5.54
N ASP A 635 -17.28 -1.35 6.45
CA ASP A 635 -18.21 -2.43 6.09
C ASP A 635 -19.26 -2.72 7.18
N LEU A 636 -19.92 -1.66 7.67
CA LEU A 636 -20.90 -1.72 8.75
C LEU A 636 -22.26 -2.32 8.31
N HIS A 637 -22.27 -3.60 7.94
CA HIS A 637 -23.49 -4.34 7.61
C HIS A 637 -24.01 -5.18 8.78
N SER A 638 -25.21 -5.77 8.68
CA SER A 638 -25.79 -6.62 9.75
C SER A 638 -24.98 -7.89 10.05
N GLY A 639 -24.02 -8.25 9.19
CA GLY A 639 -23.02 -9.30 9.46
C GLY A 639 -21.87 -8.85 10.37
N SER A 640 -21.69 -7.55 10.56
CA SER A 640 -20.59 -6.94 11.34
C SER A 640 -21.09 -6.41 12.69
N VAL A 641 -22.26 -6.91 13.11
CA VAL A 641 -22.92 -6.56 14.37
C VAL A 641 -23.32 -7.86 15.04
N MET A 642 -22.94 -8.05 16.29
CA MET A 642 -23.44 -9.11 17.14
C MET A 642 -24.43 -8.54 18.16
N ALA A 643 -25.54 -9.24 18.39
CA ALA A 643 -26.61 -8.73 19.23
C ALA A 643 -27.27 -9.80 20.10
N THR A 644 -27.69 -9.36 21.29
CA THR A 644 -28.71 -9.99 22.14
C THR A 644 -29.86 -9.00 22.31
N VAL A 645 -30.93 -9.40 23.00
CA VAL A 645 -32.07 -8.50 23.28
C VAL A 645 -31.68 -7.20 24.01
N SER A 646 -30.55 -7.19 24.71
CA SER A 646 -30.10 -6.06 25.54
C SER A 646 -28.67 -5.58 25.27
N SER A 647 -27.94 -6.18 24.32
CA SER A 647 -26.56 -5.84 24.00
C SER A 647 -26.34 -5.81 22.49
N THR A 648 -25.60 -4.82 22.01
CA THR A 648 -25.21 -4.67 20.61
C THR A 648 -23.73 -4.33 20.55
N LYS A 649 -22.98 -5.09 19.75
CA LYS A 649 -21.53 -4.94 19.57
C LYS A 649 -21.18 -4.93 18.09
N VAL A 650 -20.43 -3.93 17.66
CA VAL A 650 -19.90 -3.79 16.31
C VAL A 650 -18.51 -4.43 16.27
N ILE A 651 -18.26 -5.22 15.23
CA ILE A 651 -17.03 -6.01 15.06
C ILE A 651 -16.50 -5.82 13.63
N ASP A 652 -15.26 -6.22 13.39
CA ASP A 652 -14.67 -6.33 12.05
C ASP A 652 -14.48 -5.00 11.27
N PRO A 653 -13.94 -3.91 11.87
CA PRO A 653 -13.64 -2.67 11.15
C PRO A 653 -12.35 -2.78 10.30
N GLU A 654 -12.12 -3.90 9.62
CA GLU A 654 -10.91 -4.10 8.80
C GLU A 654 -10.86 -3.17 7.58
N PHE A 655 -12.04 -2.78 7.06
CA PHE A 655 -12.19 -1.80 5.96
C PHE A 655 -12.10 -0.34 6.43
N ALA A 656 -11.72 -0.08 7.68
CA ALA A 656 -11.74 1.28 8.21
C ALA A 656 -10.77 2.19 7.47
N PHE A 657 -11.25 3.38 7.09
CA PHE A 657 -10.44 4.47 6.55
C PHE A 657 -11.17 5.81 6.74
N TYR A 658 -10.52 6.91 6.38
CA TYR A 658 -11.16 8.21 6.38
C TYR A 658 -12.01 8.40 5.13
N GLY A 659 -13.32 8.19 5.25
CA GLY A 659 -14.30 8.23 4.15
C GLY A 659 -15.56 9.02 4.52
N PRO A 660 -16.60 8.98 3.66
CA PRO A 660 -17.84 9.72 3.88
C PRO A 660 -18.71 9.07 4.97
N ILE A 661 -19.21 9.89 5.90
CA ILE A 661 -20.05 9.46 7.05
C ILE A 661 -21.27 8.65 6.59
N GLY A 662 -21.91 9.08 5.50
CA GLY A 662 -23.09 8.40 4.94
C GLY A 662 -22.82 6.95 4.50
N PHE A 663 -21.56 6.55 4.31
CA PHE A 663 -21.24 5.19 3.87
C PHE A 663 -21.53 4.14 4.94
N ASP A 664 -21.15 4.38 6.19
CA ASP A 664 -21.42 3.46 7.30
C ASP A 664 -22.90 3.44 7.66
N VAL A 665 -23.52 4.62 7.80
CA VAL A 665 -24.95 4.72 8.09
C VAL A 665 -25.76 4.06 6.98
N GLY A 666 -25.38 4.28 5.72
CA GLY A 666 -26.01 3.66 4.56
C GLY A 666 -25.81 2.15 4.52
N ALA A 667 -24.61 1.65 4.84
CA ALA A 667 -24.36 0.21 4.91
C ALA A 667 -25.27 -0.47 5.93
N PHE A 668 -25.47 0.13 7.10
CA PHE A 668 -26.32 -0.44 8.15
C PHE A 668 -27.80 -0.40 7.75
N LEU A 669 -28.32 0.78 7.41
CA LEU A 669 -29.75 0.94 7.05
C LEU A 669 -30.10 0.17 5.77
N GLY A 670 -29.22 0.14 4.78
CA GLY A 670 -29.39 -0.65 3.56
C GLY A 670 -29.49 -2.15 3.84
N ASN A 671 -28.73 -2.67 4.82
CA ASN A 671 -28.86 -4.08 5.21
C ASN A 671 -30.14 -4.38 6.00
N LEU A 672 -30.65 -3.43 6.80
CA LEU A 672 -31.98 -3.56 7.40
C LEU A 672 -33.08 -3.57 6.33
N LEU A 673 -32.94 -2.78 5.26
CA LEU A 673 -33.86 -2.84 4.11
C LEU A 673 -33.76 -4.18 3.36
N LEU A 674 -32.55 -4.73 3.14
CA LEU A 674 -32.41 -6.08 2.56
C LEU A 674 -33.11 -7.13 3.43
N ALA A 675 -32.91 -7.06 4.76
CA ALA A 675 -33.59 -7.93 5.71
C ALA A 675 -35.12 -7.80 5.61
N TYR A 676 -35.64 -6.57 5.51
CA TYR A 676 -37.06 -6.30 5.30
C TYR A 676 -37.60 -6.98 4.03
N PHE A 677 -36.93 -6.78 2.89
CA PHE A 677 -37.40 -7.33 1.62
C PHE A 677 -37.31 -8.86 1.55
N SER A 678 -36.40 -9.47 2.32
CA SER A 678 -36.28 -10.92 2.42
C SER A 678 -37.38 -11.59 3.24
N GLN A 679 -38.07 -10.85 4.14
CA GLN A 679 -38.96 -11.45 5.14
C GLN A 679 -40.11 -12.27 4.54
N ASP A 680 -40.67 -11.85 3.40
CA ASP A 680 -41.75 -12.60 2.75
C ASP A 680 -41.25 -13.98 2.25
N GLY A 681 -39.94 -14.12 1.98
CA GLY A 681 -39.31 -15.39 1.65
C GLY A 681 -39.04 -16.32 2.83
N HIS A 682 -39.05 -15.77 4.06
CA HIS A 682 -38.90 -16.49 5.33
C HIS A 682 -40.23 -16.72 6.06
N ALA A 683 -41.34 -16.30 5.46
CA ALA A 683 -42.67 -16.51 6.01
C ALA A 683 -43.07 -17.98 5.92
N ASP A 684 -43.74 -18.46 6.95
CA ASP A 684 -44.29 -19.81 7.01
C ASP A 684 -45.74 -19.80 7.53
N LYS A 685 -46.32 -20.99 7.72
CA LYS A 685 -47.70 -21.12 8.21
C LYS A 685 -47.92 -20.59 9.63
N GLN A 686 -46.86 -20.44 10.42
CA GLN A 686 -46.91 -19.97 11.81
C GLN A 686 -46.65 -18.47 11.92
N ASN A 687 -45.83 -17.89 11.04
CA ASN A 687 -45.47 -16.49 11.06
C ASN A 687 -45.34 -15.89 9.65
N ASP A 688 -46.24 -14.97 9.30
CA ASP A 688 -46.28 -14.27 8.01
C ASP A 688 -45.24 -13.15 7.86
N ARG A 689 -44.46 -12.91 8.93
CA ARG A 689 -43.45 -11.87 9.08
C ARG A 689 -43.93 -10.42 8.92
N GLN A 690 -45.23 -10.14 8.79
CA GLN A 690 -45.72 -8.77 8.58
C GLN A 690 -45.54 -7.89 9.82
N GLY A 691 -45.76 -8.46 11.02
CA GLY A 691 -45.43 -7.79 12.28
C GLY A 691 -43.94 -7.47 12.39
N TYR A 692 -43.09 -8.39 11.96
CA TYR A 692 -41.64 -8.25 11.99
C TYR A 692 -41.12 -7.22 10.98
N LYS A 693 -41.67 -7.21 9.76
CA LYS A 693 -41.41 -6.18 8.73
C LYS A 693 -41.69 -4.77 9.27
N ARG A 694 -42.80 -4.57 9.98
CA ARG A 694 -43.11 -3.28 10.64
C ARG A 694 -42.07 -2.91 11.70
N TRP A 695 -41.59 -3.88 12.49
CA TRP A 695 -40.52 -3.65 13.45
C TRP A 695 -39.20 -3.24 12.77
N ILE A 696 -38.82 -3.87 11.65
CA ILE A 696 -37.60 -3.50 10.91
C ILE A 696 -37.69 -2.04 10.43
N LEU A 697 -38.81 -1.64 9.82
CA LEU A 697 -38.99 -0.25 9.37
C LEU A 697 -38.97 0.75 10.54
N ALA A 698 -39.63 0.42 11.65
CA ALA A 698 -39.58 1.24 12.86
C ALA A 698 -38.15 1.35 13.41
N THR A 699 -37.35 0.28 13.34
CA THR A 699 -35.95 0.28 13.77
C THR A 699 -35.09 1.17 12.86
N ILE A 700 -35.31 1.17 11.54
CA ILE A 700 -34.62 2.07 10.60
C ILE A 700 -34.94 3.54 10.94
N GLU A 701 -36.23 3.86 11.15
CA GLU A 701 -36.66 5.21 11.51
C GLU A 701 -36.06 5.66 12.85
N GLU A 702 -36.13 4.79 13.87
CA GLU A 702 -35.54 5.06 15.19
C GLU A 702 -34.02 5.28 15.08
N THR A 703 -33.31 4.42 14.34
CA THR A 703 -31.85 4.51 14.18
C THR A 703 -31.46 5.86 13.57
N TRP A 704 -32.10 6.26 12.46
CA TRP A 704 -31.79 7.54 11.81
C TRP A 704 -32.15 8.74 12.69
N SER A 705 -33.33 8.72 13.30
CA SER A 705 -33.81 9.80 14.17
C SER A 705 -32.88 10.01 15.37
N LYS A 706 -32.54 8.92 16.07
CA LYS A 706 -31.64 8.97 17.22
C LYS A 706 -30.19 9.27 16.82
N PHE A 707 -29.73 8.80 15.64
CA PHE A 707 -28.40 9.16 15.13
C PHE A 707 -28.30 10.67 14.93
N THR A 708 -29.30 11.25 14.25
CA THR A 708 -29.39 12.70 14.03
C THR A 708 -29.42 13.45 15.36
N GLN A 709 -30.29 13.06 16.28
CA GLN A 709 -30.39 13.68 17.60
C GLN A 709 -29.06 13.64 18.37
N LYS A 710 -28.45 12.45 18.48
CA LYS A 710 -27.19 12.25 19.23
C LYS A 710 -26.02 12.98 18.56
N PHE A 711 -25.90 12.92 17.23
CA PHE A 711 -24.85 13.62 16.48
C PHE A 711 -24.95 15.15 16.64
N LEU A 712 -26.17 15.70 16.55
CA LEU A 712 -26.41 17.13 16.77
C LEU A 712 -26.19 17.55 18.23
N SER A 713 -26.53 16.69 19.20
CA SER A 713 -26.22 16.93 20.61
C SER A 713 -24.72 17.05 20.82
N LEU A 714 -23.94 16.08 20.31
CA LEU A 714 -22.49 16.11 20.36
C LEU A 714 -21.92 17.37 19.71
N TRP A 715 -22.43 17.76 18.53
CA TRP A 715 -21.98 18.99 17.87
C TRP A 715 -22.30 20.25 18.69
N THR A 716 -23.49 20.31 19.28
CA THR A 716 -23.91 21.46 20.10
C THR A 716 -23.07 21.57 21.38
N GLU A 717 -22.85 20.45 22.07
CA GLU A 717 -22.05 20.37 23.29
C GLU A 717 -20.57 20.74 23.05
N ASN A 718 -20.04 20.40 21.87
CA ASN A 718 -18.64 20.66 21.51
C ASN A 718 -18.49 21.91 20.64
N TRP A 719 -19.50 22.78 20.52
CA TRP A 719 -19.46 23.89 19.54
C TRP A 719 -18.30 24.86 19.78
N GLU A 720 -18.08 25.26 21.03
CA GLU A 720 -17.03 26.23 21.40
C GLU A 720 -15.62 25.61 21.34
N SER A 721 -15.52 24.28 21.42
CA SER A 721 -14.28 23.51 21.28
C SER A 721 -14.27 22.68 19.99
N SER A 722 -15.03 23.12 18.98
CA SER A 722 -15.24 22.37 17.74
C SER A 722 -13.98 22.31 16.89
N GLY A 723 -13.93 21.31 16.01
CA GLY A 723 -12.90 21.20 14.98
C GLY A 723 -13.00 22.32 13.94
N ASP A 724 -12.05 22.33 13.01
CA ASP A 724 -11.81 23.50 12.14
C ASP A 724 -12.88 23.71 11.05
N ALA A 725 -13.85 22.79 10.86
CA ALA A 725 -14.80 22.87 9.74
C ALA A 725 -15.87 23.98 9.90
N TYR A 726 -16.36 24.20 11.12
CA TYR A 726 -17.43 25.17 11.41
C TYR A 726 -17.06 26.01 12.66
N PRO A 727 -16.03 26.87 12.57
CA PRO A 727 -15.49 27.53 13.74
C PRO A 727 -16.49 28.50 14.38
N ALA A 728 -16.59 28.49 15.71
CA ALA A 728 -17.50 29.34 16.49
C ALA A 728 -17.33 30.85 16.21
N GLY A 729 -16.13 31.27 15.82
CA GLY A 729 -15.84 32.65 15.43
C GLY A 729 -16.54 33.13 14.15
N ILE A 730 -17.03 32.20 13.31
CA ILE A 730 -17.83 32.49 12.10
C ILE A 730 -19.33 32.30 12.41
N TYR A 731 -19.70 31.19 13.05
CA TYR A 731 -21.10 30.83 13.33
C TYR A 731 -21.48 31.25 14.76
N ARG A 732 -21.74 32.55 14.94
CA ARG A 732 -21.82 33.19 16.27
C ARG A 732 -23.21 33.10 16.88
N SER A 733 -24.26 33.17 16.07
CA SER A 733 -25.64 33.18 16.54
C SER A 733 -26.25 31.77 16.54
N PRO A 734 -27.17 31.44 17.47
CA PRO A 734 -27.88 30.16 17.46
C PRO A 734 -28.51 29.83 16.10
N THR A 735 -29.09 30.83 15.42
CA THR A 735 -29.72 30.66 14.10
C THR A 735 -28.72 30.21 13.03
N GLU A 736 -27.51 30.80 12.97
CA GLU A 736 -26.47 30.38 12.02
C GLU A 736 -25.99 28.95 12.30
N ARG A 737 -25.88 28.58 13.58
CA ARG A 737 -25.48 27.22 14.00
C ARG A 737 -26.51 26.18 13.59
N THR A 738 -27.80 26.45 13.86
CA THR A 738 -28.92 25.59 13.46
C THR A 738 -28.97 25.42 11.94
N LEU A 739 -28.84 26.51 11.17
CA LEU A 739 -28.84 26.44 9.70
C LEU A 739 -27.69 25.55 9.17
N ALA A 740 -26.49 25.69 9.74
CA ALA A 740 -25.33 24.87 9.36
C ALA A 740 -25.55 23.39 9.68
N GLN A 741 -26.09 23.10 10.87
CA GLN A 741 -26.41 21.75 11.34
C GLN A 741 -27.48 21.08 10.47
N GLU A 742 -28.58 21.78 10.16
CA GLU A 742 -29.65 21.29 9.30
C GLU A 742 -29.14 20.98 7.89
N HIS A 743 -28.37 21.90 7.29
CA HIS A 743 -27.78 21.68 5.97
C HIS A 743 -26.83 20.49 5.95
N TYR A 744 -25.97 20.37 6.97
CA TYR A 744 -25.02 19.26 7.09
C TYR A 744 -25.75 17.92 7.23
N MET A 745 -26.72 17.82 8.13
CA MET A 745 -27.46 16.57 8.37
C MET A 745 -28.33 16.17 7.19
N ASN A 746 -28.90 17.14 6.46
CA ASN A 746 -29.59 16.85 5.20
C ASN A 746 -28.63 16.25 4.17
N GLY A 747 -27.41 16.79 4.04
CA GLY A 747 -26.37 16.18 3.20
C GLY A 747 -26.01 14.75 3.62
N ILE A 748 -25.84 14.50 4.93
CA ILE A 748 -25.59 13.15 5.45
C ILE A 748 -26.74 12.18 5.13
N LEU A 749 -28.00 12.61 5.21
CA LEU A 749 -29.15 11.77 4.86
C LEU A 749 -29.08 11.36 3.38
N GLN A 750 -28.82 12.33 2.51
CA GLN A 750 -28.75 12.09 1.07
C GLN A 750 -27.61 11.13 0.73
N ASP A 751 -26.43 11.32 1.33
CA ASP A 751 -25.28 10.42 1.17
C ASP A 751 -25.63 9.00 1.69
N THR A 752 -26.26 8.93 2.86
CA THR A 752 -26.72 7.68 3.50
C THR A 752 -27.64 6.87 2.59
N LEU A 753 -28.66 7.51 2.01
CA LEU A 753 -29.60 6.85 1.09
C LEU A 753 -28.92 6.36 -0.19
N GLY A 754 -27.93 7.12 -0.69
CA GLY A 754 -27.13 6.74 -1.85
C GLY A 754 -26.28 5.51 -1.60
N PHE A 755 -25.49 5.52 -0.52
CA PHE A 755 -24.63 4.39 -0.15
C PHE A 755 -25.45 3.16 0.30
N ALA A 756 -26.59 3.35 0.97
CA ALA A 756 -27.54 2.27 1.25
C ALA A 756 -28.00 1.59 -0.04
N SER A 757 -28.40 2.38 -1.03
CA SER A 757 -28.85 1.87 -2.33
C SER A 757 -27.74 1.13 -3.08
N ALA A 758 -26.51 1.66 -3.09
CA ALA A 758 -25.36 1.00 -3.71
C ALA A 758 -25.04 -0.35 -3.03
N LYS A 759 -25.06 -0.38 -1.68
CA LYS A 759 -24.87 -1.61 -0.90
C LYS A 759 -26.02 -2.60 -1.14
N MET A 760 -27.27 -2.16 -1.30
CA MET A 760 -28.38 -3.04 -1.66
C MET A 760 -28.19 -3.66 -3.04
N ILE A 761 -27.91 -2.85 -4.07
CA ILE A 761 -27.70 -3.30 -5.45
C ILE A 761 -26.57 -4.33 -5.52
N ARG A 762 -25.39 -4.01 -4.95
CA ARG A 762 -24.22 -4.90 -5.03
C ARG A 762 -24.42 -6.23 -4.33
N ARG A 763 -25.31 -6.31 -3.33
CA ARG A 763 -25.62 -7.58 -2.63
C ARG A 763 -26.58 -8.47 -3.41
N ILE A 764 -27.27 -7.95 -4.41
CA ILE A 764 -28.23 -8.69 -5.24
C ILE A 764 -27.59 -9.18 -6.55
N VAL A 765 -26.70 -8.36 -7.15
CA VAL A 765 -26.13 -8.67 -8.48
C VAL A 765 -24.61 -8.80 -8.51
N GLY A 766 -23.93 -8.47 -7.40
CA GLY A 766 -22.47 -8.52 -7.29
C GLY A 766 -21.94 -9.90 -6.86
N ILE A 767 -20.64 -9.95 -6.56
CA ILE A 767 -19.96 -11.20 -6.17
C ILE A 767 -20.39 -11.71 -4.78
N ALA A 768 -20.54 -10.80 -3.81
CA ALA A 768 -20.76 -11.13 -2.41
C ALA A 768 -22.20 -10.84 -2.00
N HIS A 769 -23.03 -11.89 -1.95
CA HIS A 769 -24.45 -11.84 -1.59
C HIS A 769 -24.67 -11.75 -0.07
N VAL A 770 -25.94 -11.75 0.36
CA VAL A 770 -26.34 -11.79 1.78
C VAL A 770 -27.16 -13.04 2.10
N GLU A 771 -26.94 -13.60 3.29
CA GLU A 771 -27.66 -14.78 3.79
C GLU A 771 -29.19 -14.55 3.84
N ASP A 772 -29.63 -13.30 4.00
CA ASP A 772 -31.05 -12.91 4.00
C ASP A 772 -31.79 -13.45 2.77
N PHE A 773 -31.17 -13.39 1.57
CA PHE A 773 -31.78 -13.94 0.35
C PHE A 773 -31.32 -15.36 0.07
N GLU A 774 -30.03 -15.67 0.28
CA GLU A 774 -29.46 -16.97 -0.09
C GLU A 774 -30.06 -18.13 0.72
N ALA A 775 -30.57 -17.87 1.93
CA ALA A 775 -31.29 -18.87 2.73
C ALA A 775 -32.70 -19.19 2.19
N ILE A 776 -33.27 -18.36 1.30
CA ILE A 776 -34.58 -18.62 0.68
C ILE A 776 -34.41 -19.69 -0.39
N SER A 777 -34.78 -20.94 -0.08
CA SER A 777 -34.47 -22.08 -0.96
C SER A 777 -35.17 -22.04 -2.32
N ASN A 778 -36.38 -21.46 -2.43
CA ASN A 778 -37.11 -21.36 -3.69
C ASN A 778 -36.57 -20.17 -4.53
N PRO A 779 -36.02 -20.41 -5.74
CA PRO A 779 -35.40 -19.36 -6.55
C PRO A 779 -36.40 -18.32 -7.08
N ASP A 780 -37.65 -18.69 -7.37
CA ASP A 780 -38.67 -17.73 -7.84
C ASP A 780 -39.13 -16.82 -6.70
N LEU A 781 -39.30 -17.38 -5.50
CA LEU A 781 -39.62 -16.61 -4.29
C LEU A 781 -38.46 -15.67 -3.91
N ARG A 782 -37.22 -16.18 -3.97
CA ARG A 782 -36.00 -15.39 -3.74
C ARG A 782 -35.91 -14.22 -4.73
N ALA A 783 -36.01 -14.50 -6.02
CA ALA A 783 -35.95 -13.48 -7.07
C ALA A 783 -37.07 -12.44 -6.94
N GLY A 784 -38.27 -12.84 -6.51
CA GLY A 784 -39.36 -11.89 -6.22
C GLY A 784 -38.99 -10.90 -5.09
N CYS A 785 -38.35 -11.39 -4.03
CA CYS A 785 -37.86 -10.56 -2.94
C CYS A 785 -36.70 -9.64 -3.37
N GLU A 786 -35.72 -10.20 -4.08
CA GLU A 786 -34.56 -9.49 -4.61
C GLU A 786 -34.96 -8.40 -5.61
N ARG A 787 -35.94 -8.67 -6.49
CA ARG A 787 -36.44 -7.70 -7.46
C ARG A 787 -37.05 -6.47 -6.79
N ARG A 788 -37.88 -6.64 -5.76
CA ARG A 788 -38.44 -5.52 -4.99
C ARG A 788 -37.35 -4.71 -4.30
N ALA A 789 -36.38 -5.39 -3.67
CA ALA A 789 -35.23 -4.73 -3.05
C ALA A 789 -34.41 -3.93 -4.08
N LEU A 790 -34.15 -4.51 -5.25
CA LEU A 790 -33.40 -3.87 -6.33
C LEU A 790 -34.15 -2.64 -6.89
N ASN A 791 -35.47 -2.75 -7.05
CA ASN A 791 -36.31 -1.63 -7.50
C ASN A 791 -36.36 -0.50 -6.48
N ALA A 792 -36.50 -0.81 -5.19
CA ALA A 792 -36.43 0.17 -4.11
C ALA A 792 -35.07 0.88 -4.09
N ALA A 793 -33.96 0.13 -4.19
CA ALA A 793 -32.62 0.71 -4.22
C ALA A 793 -32.40 1.62 -5.44
N LYS A 794 -32.84 1.23 -6.64
CA LYS A 794 -32.76 2.07 -7.84
C LYS A 794 -33.57 3.36 -7.69
N LYS A 795 -34.77 3.30 -7.11
CA LYS A 795 -35.62 4.47 -6.86
C LYS A 795 -34.97 5.43 -5.85
N LEU A 796 -34.53 4.90 -4.71
CA LEU A 796 -33.84 5.67 -3.67
C LEU A 796 -32.59 6.36 -4.21
N MET A 797 -31.70 5.63 -4.88
CA MET A 797 -30.46 6.22 -5.41
C MET A 797 -30.71 7.43 -6.31
N LYS A 798 -31.67 7.32 -7.24
CA LYS A 798 -31.99 8.36 -8.23
C LYS A 798 -32.70 9.57 -7.64
N ALA A 799 -33.47 9.40 -6.58
CA ALA A 799 -34.25 10.48 -5.97
C ALA A 799 -33.76 10.91 -4.57
N ARG A 800 -32.64 10.37 -4.06
CA ARG A 800 -32.13 10.70 -2.72
C ARG A 800 -31.97 12.20 -2.48
N LYS A 801 -31.57 12.98 -3.49
CA LYS A 801 -31.33 14.43 -3.39
C LYS A 801 -32.62 15.24 -3.17
N SER A 802 -33.79 14.69 -3.47
CA SER A 802 -35.08 15.34 -3.22
C SER A 802 -35.70 14.96 -1.87
N VAL A 803 -35.04 14.11 -1.09
CA VAL A 803 -35.52 13.63 0.20
C VAL A 803 -34.89 14.45 1.32
N SER A 804 -35.71 14.82 2.30
CA SER A 804 -35.32 15.57 3.50
C SER A 804 -35.56 14.80 4.81
N SER A 805 -36.28 13.66 4.76
CA SER A 805 -36.49 12.79 5.91
C SER A 805 -36.51 11.30 5.55
N ILE A 806 -36.27 10.43 6.53
CA ILE A 806 -36.35 8.97 6.33
C ILE A 806 -37.77 8.51 5.99
N LYS A 807 -38.80 9.26 6.42
CA LYS A 807 -40.21 8.99 6.08
C LYS A 807 -40.48 9.24 4.61
N GLU A 808 -40.03 10.37 4.08
CA GLU A 808 -40.10 10.66 2.64
C GLU A 808 -39.34 9.61 1.81
N ALA A 809 -38.22 9.08 2.33
CA ALA A 809 -37.51 7.97 1.69
C ALA A 809 -38.40 6.71 1.60
N PHE A 810 -39.15 6.37 2.65
CA PHE A 810 -40.10 5.25 2.62
C PHE A 810 -41.30 5.49 1.71
N GLU A 811 -41.82 6.72 1.67
CA GLU A 811 -42.91 7.09 0.76
C GLU A 811 -42.49 6.91 -0.70
N LEU A 812 -41.26 7.28 -1.05
CA LEU A 812 -40.70 7.12 -2.40
C LEU A 812 -40.65 5.65 -2.86
N ILE A 813 -40.47 4.71 -1.93
CA ILE A 813 -40.43 3.26 -2.21
C ILE A 813 -41.67 2.52 -1.72
N SER A 814 -42.73 3.23 -1.36
CA SER A 814 -43.94 2.65 -0.76
C SER A 814 -44.55 1.52 -1.59
N SER A 815 -44.51 1.64 -2.92
CA SER A 815 -44.99 0.61 -3.86
C SER A 815 -44.20 -0.70 -3.84
N GLU A 816 -42.99 -0.69 -3.26
CA GLU A 816 -42.19 -1.91 -3.07
C GLU A 816 -42.31 -2.44 -1.63
N LEU A 817 -42.65 -1.58 -0.67
CA LEU A 817 -42.81 -1.94 0.74
C LEU A 817 -44.15 -2.65 1.00
N TYR A 818 -45.24 -2.06 0.52
CA TYR A 818 -46.62 -2.50 0.73
C TYR A 818 -47.21 -3.04 -0.56
#